data_AF-A0A959GSJ0-F1
#
_entry.id   AF-A0A959GSJ0-F1
#
_cell.length_a   1.000
_cell.length_b   1.000
_cell.length_c   1.000
_cell.angle_alpha   90.00
_cell.angle_beta   90.00
_cell.angle_gamma   90.00
#
_symmetry.space_group_name_H-M   'P 1'
#
loop_
_entity.id
_entity.type
_entity.pdbx_description
1 polymer ?
#
loop_
_entity_poly.entity_id
_entity_poly.type
_entity_poly.pdbx_seq_one_letter_code
_entity_poly.pdbx_strand_id
1 'polypeptide(L)'
;MESKKPTAKRQQTLKDILLNHCQDASRLNGLLLLTLPTGFGKTHYVLEYMADHIRQRFGQRVWFITNLKKNLPVEELKQRVGEDLFNREVLLLSSYSDQVLHFLKHHDIPDSVKGQLRAFAPLCKAAEAFRNAPAHPEFKQFLQKQLTEKELVFRKELKGILKPYFQGAASMEERLRVLRATPELRWVEVLYPSVQFFEKSVFFCTIDKFYLYVDTVIGPNIQITNPKFIEGSIVFIDEFDATKQNVKRAIIENAIRFNQDILGLFIQIFYGVRSRKLPVSQINGAPKRRLDYLKGKFDKLTDEAWRIYSEYEFQSHFYHEGTDGANRAFLFHDFEYHTVFEGSGKGKKPGFLARYYDKDDQVNYIRIENNRPETDNENLLFLLNDLRSFIHLFSFFVLDFAREYKVLHDERASEEISIENAIRTTLDLFDLQDNTTQRYFIGHISHMVLVNQNNTSTGFDLSPVNQGFRYYDILNRKTHDATSKVMYADTLTTPETWLLNLCRHAKVVGISATAGFDSPISNFSLSHLKHHLRECFFELTPAERAVLREEFLLKNSRGSQREIRPVSIRCNVNKKHALGELFKDKEIVLQFLHQFHALKDFEVQRYVKVGKAYLHFIQHRNIHSFLCLLNKFPRS
;
A
#
# COMPACT_ATOMS: atom_id res chain seq x y z
N MET A 1 67.19 12.92 -5.91
CA MET A 1 65.96 13.49 -6.50
C MET A 1 65.31 12.41 -7.34
N GLU A 2 64.39 11.64 -6.75
CA GLU A 2 63.50 10.76 -7.50
C GLU A 2 62.08 11.17 -7.20
N SER A 3 61.41 11.66 -8.24
CA SER A 3 60.04 12.14 -8.20
C SER A 3 59.08 10.99 -7.92
N LYS A 4 58.47 10.98 -6.72
CA LYS A 4 57.26 10.21 -6.46
C LYS A 4 56.17 10.71 -7.39
N LYS A 5 55.80 9.90 -8.39
CA LYS A 5 54.56 10.09 -9.16
C LYS A 5 53.38 10.14 -8.19
N PRO A 6 52.46 11.11 -8.30
CA PRO A 6 51.26 11.11 -7.49
C PRO A 6 50.40 9.91 -7.90
N THR A 7 50.08 9.05 -6.94
CA THR A 7 49.06 8.01 -7.06
C THR A 7 47.75 8.68 -7.45
N ALA A 8 47.28 8.42 -8.67
CA ALA A 8 45.98 8.90 -9.14
C ALA A 8 44.90 8.39 -8.17
N LYS A 9 44.24 9.30 -7.46
CA LYS A 9 43.02 8.98 -6.70
C LYS A 9 42.03 8.35 -7.67
N ARG A 10 41.70 7.08 -7.47
CA ARG A 10 40.65 6.37 -8.22
C ARG A 10 39.36 7.19 -8.11
N GLN A 11 38.82 7.67 -9.23
CA GLN A 11 37.54 8.40 -9.26
C GLN A 11 36.44 7.50 -8.70
N GLN A 12 35.73 7.98 -7.68
CA GLN A 12 34.64 7.27 -7.03
C GLN A 12 33.42 7.26 -7.98
N THR A 13 33.00 6.08 -8.41
CA THR A 13 31.88 5.88 -9.34
C THR A 13 30.54 5.82 -8.59
N LEU A 14 29.40 5.93 -9.30
CA LEU A 14 28.08 5.70 -8.69
C LEU A 14 27.98 4.31 -8.02
N LYS A 15 28.65 3.32 -8.61
CA LYS A 15 28.75 1.98 -8.05
C LYS A 15 29.46 1.97 -6.70
N ASP A 16 30.55 2.73 -6.55
CA ASP A 16 31.28 2.82 -5.28
C ASP A 16 30.43 3.50 -4.20
N ILE A 17 29.63 4.52 -4.57
CA ILE A 17 28.68 5.18 -3.67
C ILE A 17 27.60 4.19 -3.20
N LEU A 18 27.01 3.43 -4.14
CA LEU A 18 26.03 2.39 -3.82
C LEU A 18 26.62 1.32 -2.91
N LEU A 19 27.83 0.84 -3.23
CA LEU A 19 28.53 -0.16 -2.43
C LEU A 19 28.79 0.34 -1.02
N ASN A 20 29.33 1.56 -0.88
CA ASN A 20 29.60 2.17 0.42
C ASN A 20 28.32 2.29 1.23
N HIS A 21 27.24 2.83 0.65
CA HIS A 21 25.97 2.98 1.38
C HIS A 21 25.37 1.62 1.78
N CYS A 22 25.29 0.68 0.84
CA CYS A 22 24.60 -0.60 1.07
C CYS A 22 25.43 -1.55 1.95
N GLN A 23 26.76 -1.49 1.91
CA GLN A 23 27.66 -2.36 2.68
C GLN A 23 28.25 -1.72 3.95
N ASP A 24 27.95 -0.45 4.25
CA ASP A 24 28.36 0.15 5.51
C ASP A 24 27.71 -0.56 6.71
N ALA A 25 28.50 -1.29 7.48
CA ALA A 25 28.04 -2.03 8.66
C ALA A 25 27.72 -1.12 9.85
N SER A 26 28.22 0.12 9.87
CA SER A 26 27.90 1.10 10.91
C SER A 26 26.50 1.70 10.75
N ARG A 27 25.89 1.50 9.58
CA ARG A 27 24.57 2.03 9.23
C ARG A 27 23.69 0.89 8.77
N LEU A 28 22.73 0.48 9.61
CA LEU A 28 21.89 -0.69 9.30
C LEU A 28 20.65 -0.33 8.46
N ASN A 29 20.25 0.94 8.44
CA ASN A 29 18.99 1.40 7.86
C ASN A 29 19.08 2.86 7.37
N GLY A 30 18.04 3.32 6.66
CA GLY A 30 17.84 4.72 6.28
C GLY A 30 17.45 4.90 4.82
N LEU A 31 17.53 6.15 4.33
CA LEU A 31 17.11 6.54 2.99
C LEU A 31 18.22 7.28 2.25
N LEU A 32 18.66 6.77 1.10
CA LEU A 32 19.51 7.47 0.14
C LEU A 32 18.70 7.85 -1.10
N LEU A 33 18.71 9.12 -1.49
CA LEU A 33 18.07 9.58 -2.73
C LEU A 33 19.08 9.83 -3.85
N LEU A 34 18.99 9.03 -4.91
CA LEU A 34 19.84 9.16 -6.11
C LEU A 34 19.16 10.03 -7.17
N THR A 35 19.38 11.33 -7.03
CA THR A 35 18.79 12.41 -7.84
C THR A 35 19.59 12.73 -9.09
N LEU A 36 19.92 11.70 -9.87
CA LEU A 36 20.71 11.86 -11.09
C LEU A 36 19.80 12.03 -12.32
N PRO A 37 20.23 12.79 -13.35
CA PRO A 37 19.44 12.99 -14.57
C PRO A 37 18.97 11.68 -15.22
N THR A 38 17.87 11.76 -15.95
CA THR A 38 17.43 10.65 -16.83
C THR A 38 18.52 10.37 -17.87
N GLY A 39 18.75 9.10 -18.19
CA GLY A 39 19.83 8.68 -19.09
C GLY A 39 21.21 8.55 -18.44
N PHE A 40 21.39 8.89 -17.15
CA PHE A 40 22.65 8.64 -16.42
C PHE A 40 22.99 7.14 -16.30
N GLY A 41 21.98 6.26 -16.40
CA GLY A 41 22.13 4.82 -16.19
C GLY A 41 21.92 4.40 -14.73
N LYS A 42 21.11 5.14 -13.95
CA LYS A 42 20.85 4.82 -12.53
C LYS A 42 20.46 3.33 -12.31
N THR A 43 19.46 2.86 -13.06
CA THR A 43 19.01 1.46 -13.02
C THR A 43 20.13 0.49 -13.41
N HIS A 44 20.95 0.85 -14.40
CA HIS A 44 22.10 0.05 -14.82
C HIS A 44 23.10 -0.16 -13.67
N TYR A 45 23.48 0.90 -12.95
CA TYR A 45 24.41 0.79 -11.81
C TYR A 45 23.82 0.00 -10.64
N VAL A 46 22.51 0.12 -10.40
CA VAL A 46 21.82 -0.69 -9.39
C VAL A 46 21.87 -2.17 -9.76
N LEU A 47 21.65 -2.51 -11.04
CA LEU A 47 21.77 -3.89 -11.52
C LEU A 47 23.20 -4.42 -11.45
N GLU A 48 24.21 -3.57 -11.71
CA GLU A 48 25.61 -3.95 -11.50
C GLU A 48 25.90 -4.26 -10.03
N TYR A 49 25.43 -3.42 -9.12
CA TYR A 49 25.54 -3.67 -7.69
C TYR A 49 24.84 -4.98 -7.30
N MET A 50 23.61 -5.22 -7.77
CA MET A 50 22.87 -6.46 -7.49
C MET A 50 23.59 -7.70 -8.05
N ALA A 51 24.18 -7.59 -9.25
CA ALA A 51 24.94 -8.68 -9.85
C ALA A 51 26.18 -9.02 -9.00
N ASP A 52 26.89 -8.02 -8.50
CA ASP A 52 28.04 -8.24 -7.61
C ASP A 52 27.60 -8.76 -6.24
N HIS A 53 26.48 -8.28 -5.71
CA HIS A 53 25.87 -8.79 -4.47
C HIS A 53 25.58 -10.29 -4.55
N ILE A 54 25.00 -10.72 -5.67
CA ILE A 54 24.72 -12.14 -5.96
C ILE A 54 26.01 -12.96 -6.03
N ARG A 55 27.02 -12.46 -6.76
CA ARG A 55 28.30 -13.17 -6.96
C ARG A 55 29.11 -13.27 -5.67
N GLN A 56 29.10 -12.21 -4.86
CA GLN A 56 29.87 -12.12 -3.61
C GLN A 56 29.11 -12.71 -2.40
N ARG A 57 27.82 -13.02 -2.55
CA ARG A 57 26.97 -13.63 -1.51
C ARG A 57 26.99 -12.85 -0.20
N PHE A 58 26.74 -11.55 -0.26
CA PHE A 58 26.70 -10.67 0.92
C PHE A 58 25.58 -10.98 1.93
N GLY A 59 24.75 -12.01 1.71
CA GLY A 59 23.80 -12.56 2.68
C GLY A 59 22.55 -11.72 2.95
N GLN A 60 22.60 -10.40 2.73
CA GLN A 60 21.44 -9.52 2.88
C GLN A 60 20.43 -9.77 1.74
N ARG A 61 19.14 -9.64 2.07
CA ARG A 61 18.09 -9.65 1.06
C ARG A 61 18.06 -8.34 0.29
N VAL A 62 17.87 -8.43 -1.02
CA VAL A 62 17.79 -7.26 -1.91
C VAL A 62 16.46 -7.23 -2.62
N TRP A 63 15.81 -6.07 -2.61
CA TRP A 63 14.55 -5.83 -3.28
C TRP A 63 14.74 -4.78 -4.37
N PHE A 64 14.26 -5.07 -5.57
CA PHE A 64 14.06 -4.08 -6.62
C PHE A 64 12.57 -3.91 -6.84
N ILE A 65 12.06 -2.71 -6.55
CA ILE A 65 10.66 -2.36 -6.68
C ILE A 65 10.45 -1.19 -7.64
N THR A 66 9.37 -1.24 -8.39
CA THR A 66 8.97 -0.21 -9.36
C THR A 66 7.46 -0.07 -9.44
N ASN A 67 6.97 1.00 -10.04
CA ASN A 67 5.52 1.25 -10.17
C ASN A 67 4.86 0.38 -11.25
N LEU A 68 5.59 0.06 -12.33
CA LEU A 68 5.05 -0.62 -13.50
C LEU A 68 5.83 -1.89 -13.80
N LYS A 69 5.12 -3.01 -14.02
CA LYS A 69 5.74 -4.32 -14.33
C LYS A 69 6.74 -4.26 -15.50
N LYS A 70 6.44 -3.49 -16.53
CA LYS A 70 7.31 -3.31 -17.72
C LYS A 70 8.66 -2.66 -17.41
N ASN A 71 8.79 -1.99 -16.27
CA ASN A 71 10.01 -1.32 -15.84
C ASN A 71 10.92 -2.26 -15.03
N LEU A 72 10.50 -3.51 -14.75
CA LEU A 72 11.32 -4.47 -14.02
C LEU A 72 12.47 -4.98 -14.92
N PRO A 73 13.73 -4.72 -14.58
CA PRO A 73 14.87 -5.08 -15.43
C PRO A 73 15.35 -6.53 -15.18
N VAL A 74 14.41 -7.48 -15.17
CA VAL A 74 14.66 -8.88 -14.80
C VAL A 74 15.62 -9.56 -15.78
N GLU A 75 15.35 -9.45 -17.08
CA GLU A 75 16.18 -10.03 -18.13
C GLU A 75 17.58 -9.41 -18.17
N GLU A 76 17.67 -8.10 -17.93
CA GLU A 76 18.97 -7.44 -17.91
C GLU A 76 19.83 -7.92 -16.74
N LEU A 77 19.24 -8.19 -15.56
CA LEU A 77 19.98 -8.81 -14.46
C LEU A 77 20.38 -10.24 -14.82
N LYS A 78 19.46 -11.04 -15.38
CA LYS A 78 19.72 -12.42 -15.80
C LYS A 78 20.92 -12.51 -16.76
N GLN A 79 20.98 -11.60 -17.74
CA GLN A 79 22.11 -11.50 -18.67
C GLN A 79 23.44 -11.18 -17.98
N ARG A 80 23.43 -10.36 -16.92
CA ARG A 80 24.64 -10.01 -16.18
C ARG A 80 25.14 -11.16 -15.30
N VAL A 81 24.26 -11.84 -14.56
CA VAL A 81 24.67 -12.87 -13.58
C VAL A 81 24.77 -14.28 -14.17
N GLY A 82 24.12 -14.54 -15.31
CA GLY A 82 24.00 -15.87 -15.88
C GLY A 82 22.80 -16.63 -15.32
N GLU A 83 22.29 -17.59 -16.11
CA GLU A 83 21.02 -18.29 -15.82
C GLU A 83 21.04 -19.08 -14.52
N ASP A 84 22.13 -19.80 -14.22
CA ASP A 84 22.22 -20.64 -13.02
C ASP A 84 22.17 -19.82 -11.72
N LEU A 85 22.96 -18.75 -11.64
CA LEU A 85 22.96 -17.85 -10.48
C LEU A 85 21.64 -17.11 -10.35
N PHE A 86 21.08 -16.65 -11.48
CA PHE A 86 19.78 -15.99 -11.50
C PHE A 86 18.69 -16.92 -10.93
N ASN A 87 18.58 -18.13 -11.48
CA ASN A 87 17.58 -19.10 -11.06
C ASN A 87 17.77 -19.52 -9.60
N ARG A 88 18.99 -19.53 -9.07
CA ARG A 88 19.26 -19.87 -7.67
C ARG A 88 18.87 -18.75 -6.71
N GLU A 89 19.21 -17.50 -7.01
CA GLU A 89 19.16 -16.39 -6.04
C GLU A 89 17.95 -15.45 -6.22
N VAL A 90 17.40 -15.36 -7.44
CA VAL A 90 16.41 -14.32 -7.80
C VAL A 90 14.99 -14.87 -7.82
N LEU A 91 14.05 -14.09 -7.29
CA LEU A 91 12.62 -14.37 -7.32
C LEU A 91 11.82 -13.20 -7.90
N LEU A 92 11.01 -13.46 -8.92
CA LEU A 92 10.04 -12.50 -9.47
C LEU A 92 8.67 -12.72 -8.83
N LEU A 93 8.21 -11.75 -8.03
CA LEU A 93 6.87 -11.76 -7.44
C LEU A 93 5.91 -10.96 -8.33
N SER A 94 5.27 -11.67 -9.26
CA SER A 94 4.17 -11.16 -10.10
C SER A 94 2.79 -11.39 -9.45
N SER A 95 1.72 -10.87 -10.08
CA SER A 95 0.36 -11.22 -9.67
C SER A 95 0.08 -12.69 -9.97
N TYR A 96 -0.67 -13.35 -9.09
CA TYR A 96 -0.99 -14.77 -9.26
C TYR A 96 -1.75 -15.07 -10.56
N SER A 97 -2.61 -14.15 -11.01
CA SER A 97 -3.26 -14.25 -12.32
C SER A 97 -2.27 -14.17 -13.49
N ASP A 98 -1.18 -13.42 -13.37
CA ASP A 98 -0.12 -13.41 -14.39
C ASP A 98 0.68 -14.71 -14.37
N GLN A 99 0.91 -15.27 -13.17
CA GLN A 99 1.59 -16.55 -13.01
C GLN A 99 0.79 -17.69 -13.64
N VAL A 100 -0.54 -17.71 -13.44
CA VAL A 100 -1.46 -18.63 -14.14
C VAL A 100 -1.36 -18.45 -15.66
N LEU A 101 -1.42 -17.21 -16.16
CA LEU A 101 -1.29 -16.94 -17.60
C LEU A 101 0.05 -17.39 -18.17
N HIS A 102 1.14 -17.28 -17.41
CA HIS A 102 2.45 -17.75 -17.83
C HIS A 102 2.53 -19.28 -17.80
N PHE A 103 2.08 -19.90 -16.72
CA PHE A 103 2.09 -21.35 -16.53
C PHE A 103 1.31 -22.06 -17.63
N LEU A 104 0.05 -21.68 -17.85
CA LEU A 104 -0.85 -22.27 -18.85
C LEU A 104 -0.42 -22.01 -20.30
N LYS A 105 0.71 -21.33 -20.53
CA LYS A 105 1.26 -21.14 -21.89
C LYS A 105 2.13 -22.32 -22.29
N HIS A 106 2.75 -22.98 -21.31
CA HIS A 106 3.78 -23.99 -21.53
C HIS A 106 3.55 -25.27 -20.74
N HIS A 107 2.61 -25.27 -19.79
CA HIS A 107 2.38 -26.36 -18.85
C HIS A 107 0.88 -26.61 -18.65
N ASP A 108 0.57 -27.81 -18.18
CA ASP A 108 -0.72 -28.22 -17.63
C ASP A 108 -0.47 -28.91 -16.28
N ILE A 109 -1.52 -29.17 -15.51
CA ILE A 109 -1.43 -29.93 -14.26
C ILE A 109 -1.61 -31.43 -14.53
N PRO A 110 -0.97 -32.31 -13.73
CA PRO A 110 -1.12 -33.77 -13.87
C PRO A 110 -2.56 -34.25 -13.70
N ASP A 111 -2.96 -35.25 -14.48
CA ASP A 111 -4.33 -35.81 -14.43
C ASP A 111 -4.67 -36.42 -13.06
N SER A 112 -3.67 -36.93 -12.32
CA SER A 112 -3.84 -37.50 -10.98
C SER A 112 -4.41 -36.52 -9.95
N VAL A 113 -4.12 -35.23 -10.10
CA VAL A 113 -4.63 -34.16 -9.22
C VAL A 113 -5.74 -33.33 -9.86
N LYS A 114 -5.86 -33.35 -11.19
CA LYS A 114 -6.84 -32.56 -11.95
C LYS A 114 -8.28 -32.85 -11.55
N GLY A 115 -8.61 -34.12 -11.30
CA GLY A 115 -9.95 -34.54 -10.84
C GLY A 115 -10.33 -34.04 -9.45
N GLN A 116 -9.35 -33.69 -8.62
CA GLN A 116 -9.55 -33.15 -7.27
C GLN A 116 -9.71 -31.62 -7.27
N LEU A 117 -9.26 -30.94 -8.34
CA LEU A 117 -9.24 -29.49 -8.50
C LEU A 117 -10.38 -29.02 -9.41
N ARG A 118 -11.60 -28.98 -8.87
CA ARG A 118 -12.81 -28.58 -9.61
C ARG A 118 -12.71 -27.16 -10.18
N ALA A 119 -11.99 -26.27 -9.52
CA ALA A 119 -11.77 -24.90 -9.96
C ALA A 119 -10.76 -24.75 -11.11
N PHE A 120 -10.02 -25.80 -11.49
CA PHE A 120 -9.02 -25.72 -12.55
C PHE A 120 -9.62 -25.44 -13.94
N ALA A 121 -10.66 -26.18 -14.34
CA ALA A 121 -11.31 -25.95 -15.63
C ALA A 121 -11.93 -24.55 -15.76
N PRO A 122 -12.66 -24.01 -14.76
CA PRO A 122 -13.08 -22.60 -14.75
C PRO A 122 -11.91 -21.60 -14.84
N LEU A 123 -10.78 -21.89 -14.19
CA LEU A 123 -9.58 -21.05 -14.25
C LEU A 123 -9.00 -21.01 -15.67
N CYS A 124 -8.86 -22.16 -16.33
CA CYS A 124 -8.38 -22.24 -17.71
C CYS A 124 -9.28 -21.45 -18.67
N LYS A 125 -10.61 -21.60 -18.54
CA LYS A 125 -11.57 -20.82 -19.34
C LYS A 125 -11.43 -19.32 -19.14
N ALA A 126 -11.22 -18.87 -17.90
CA ALA A 126 -11.01 -17.45 -17.61
C ALA A 126 -9.68 -16.93 -18.19
N ALA A 127 -8.62 -17.76 -18.14
CA ALA A 127 -7.32 -17.43 -18.72
C ALA A 127 -7.38 -17.33 -20.26
N GLU A 128 -8.07 -18.26 -20.91
CA GLU A 128 -8.32 -18.24 -22.36
C GLU A 128 -9.15 -17.02 -22.78
N ALA A 129 -10.24 -16.74 -22.06
CA ALA A 129 -11.06 -15.55 -22.31
C ALA A 129 -10.24 -14.25 -22.22
N PHE A 130 -9.35 -14.16 -21.22
CA PHE A 130 -8.45 -13.01 -21.08
C PHE A 130 -7.42 -12.90 -22.22
N ARG A 131 -6.83 -14.03 -22.66
CA ARG A 131 -5.86 -14.05 -23.77
C ARG A 131 -6.49 -13.65 -25.10
N ASN A 132 -7.71 -14.11 -25.34
CA ASN A 132 -8.46 -13.86 -26.57
C ASN A 132 -9.25 -12.54 -26.53
N ALA A 133 -9.13 -11.76 -25.45
CA ALA A 133 -9.86 -10.52 -25.29
C ALA A 133 -9.44 -9.47 -26.35
N PRO A 134 -10.40 -8.75 -26.95
CA PRO A 134 -10.08 -7.62 -27.81
C PRO A 134 -9.32 -6.53 -27.03
N ALA A 135 -8.61 -5.66 -27.75
CA ALA A 135 -7.78 -4.59 -27.18
C ALA A 135 -8.62 -3.41 -26.61
N HIS A 136 -9.65 -3.71 -25.80
CA HIS A 136 -10.46 -2.73 -25.09
C HIS A 136 -10.04 -2.70 -23.59
N PRO A 137 -9.48 -1.60 -23.09
CA PRO A 137 -8.88 -1.55 -21.74
C PRO A 137 -9.82 -1.95 -20.60
N GLU A 138 -11.06 -1.44 -20.61
CA GLU A 138 -12.03 -1.70 -19.53
C GLU A 138 -12.53 -3.15 -19.54
N PHE A 139 -12.69 -3.72 -20.73
CA PHE A 139 -13.11 -5.11 -20.87
C PHE A 139 -12.00 -6.06 -20.43
N LYS A 140 -10.75 -5.75 -20.82
CA LYS A 140 -9.57 -6.49 -20.37
C LYS A 140 -9.41 -6.42 -18.85
N GLN A 141 -9.67 -5.26 -18.24
CA GLN A 141 -9.66 -5.11 -16.79
C GLN A 141 -10.74 -5.95 -16.10
N PHE A 142 -11.96 -5.99 -16.65
CA PHE A 142 -13.04 -6.86 -16.17
C PHE A 142 -12.65 -8.33 -16.21
N LEU A 143 -12.10 -8.80 -17.34
CA LEU A 143 -11.63 -10.19 -17.48
C LEU A 143 -10.45 -10.50 -16.55
N GLN A 144 -9.53 -9.55 -16.34
CA GLN A 144 -8.44 -9.69 -15.36
C GLN A 144 -8.99 -9.91 -13.94
N LYS A 145 -10.05 -9.19 -13.58
CA LYS A 145 -10.72 -9.34 -12.28
C LYS A 145 -11.34 -10.73 -12.14
N GLN A 146 -12.08 -11.18 -13.16
CA GLN A 146 -12.64 -12.54 -13.16
C GLN A 146 -11.55 -13.61 -13.05
N LEU A 147 -10.47 -13.49 -13.81
CA LEU A 147 -9.32 -14.41 -13.74
C LEU A 147 -8.73 -14.44 -12.33
N THR A 148 -8.58 -13.27 -11.70
CA THR A 148 -8.05 -13.17 -10.33
C THR A 148 -8.99 -13.81 -9.30
N GLU A 149 -10.31 -13.68 -9.47
CA GLU A 149 -11.29 -14.34 -8.61
C GLU A 149 -11.25 -15.87 -8.76
N LYS A 150 -11.18 -16.38 -10.00
CA LYS A 150 -11.06 -17.82 -10.26
C LYS A 150 -9.74 -18.40 -9.76
N GLU A 151 -8.65 -17.65 -9.92
CA GLU A 151 -7.33 -18.02 -9.38
C GLU A 151 -7.38 -18.15 -7.87
N LEU A 152 -8.01 -17.20 -7.17
CA LEU A 152 -8.15 -17.25 -5.71
C LEU A 152 -8.92 -18.50 -5.24
N VAL A 153 -9.98 -18.88 -5.95
CA VAL A 153 -10.74 -20.11 -5.64
C VAL A 153 -9.87 -21.34 -5.88
N PHE A 154 -9.20 -21.42 -7.03
CA PHE A 154 -8.30 -22.52 -7.36
C PHE A 154 -7.16 -22.68 -6.35
N ARG A 155 -6.51 -21.57 -5.95
CA ARG A 155 -5.43 -21.61 -4.96
C ARG A 155 -5.89 -22.11 -3.59
N LYS A 156 -7.13 -21.81 -3.19
CA LYS A 156 -7.72 -22.35 -1.96
C LYS A 156 -7.95 -23.85 -2.04
N GLU A 157 -8.49 -24.36 -3.15
CA GLU A 157 -8.65 -25.80 -3.38
C GLU A 157 -7.29 -26.51 -3.36
N LEU A 158 -6.29 -25.93 -4.05
CA LEU A 158 -4.92 -26.45 -4.08
C LEU A 158 -4.34 -26.57 -2.66
N LYS A 159 -4.48 -25.54 -1.83
CA LYS A 159 -4.04 -25.60 -0.42
C LYS A 159 -4.70 -26.74 0.36
N GLY A 160 -5.97 -27.04 0.07
CA GLY A 160 -6.67 -28.18 0.65
C GLY A 160 -6.03 -29.52 0.29
N ILE A 161 -5.66 -29.71 -0.98
CA ILE A 161 -5.01 -30.94 -1.47
C ILE A 161 -3.57 -31.06 -0.96
N LEU A 162 -2.86 -29.93 -0.77
CA LEU A 162 -1.49 -29.96 -0.27
C LEU A 162 -1.41 -30.29 1.23
N LYS A 163 -2.45 -29.98 2.01
CA LYS A 163 -2.45 -30.13 3.47
C LYS A 163 -2.09 -31.55 3.94
N PRO A 164 -2.64 -32.65 3.39
CA PRO A 164 -2.26 -34.01 3.79
C PRO A 164 -0.79 -34.35 3.51
N TYR A 165 -0.20 -33.82 2.43
CA TYR A 165 1.21 -34.07 2.10
C TYR A 165 2.16 -33.42 3.11
N PHE A 166 1.74 -32.33 3.75
CA PHE A 166 2.56 -31.60 4.72
C PHE A 166 2.42 -32.09 6.16
N GLN A 167 1.69 -33.18 6.41
CA GLN A 167 1.62 -33.77 7.74
C GLN A 167 3.01 -34.17 8.23
N GLY A 168 3.44 -33.58 9.35
CA GLY A 168 4.78 -33.78 9.91
C GLY A 168 5.87 -32.86 9.35
N ALA A 169 5.54 -31.95 8.42
CA ALA A 169 6.41 -30.86 7.95
C ALA A 169 6.01 -29.55 8.64
N ALA A 170 6.70 -29.22 9.73
CA ALA A 170 6.43 -28.06 10.56
C ALA A 170 6.94 -26.76 9.92
N SER A 171 8.12 -26.82 9.28
CA SER A 171 8.75 -25.64 8.67
C SER A 171 8.41 -25.48 7.19
N MET A 172 8.57 -24.26 6.68
CA MET A 172 8.34 -23.96 5.27
C MET A 172 9.36 -24.70 4.37
N GLU A 173 10.59 -24.82 4.84
CA GLU A 173 11.69 -25.53 4.20
C GLU A 173 11.40 -27.03 4.09
N GLU A 174 10.81 -27.64 5.12
CA GLU A 174 10.33 -29.04 5.05
C GLU A 174 9.21 -29.21 4.03
N ARG A 175 8.22 -28.33 4.04
CA ARG A 175 7.09 -28.39 3.09
C ARG A 175 7.56 -28.24 1.65
N LEU A 176 8.54 -27.37 1.40
CA LEU A 176 9.15 -27.21 0.08
C LEU A 176 9.92 -28.48 -0.34
N ARG A 177 10.65 -29.11 0.58
CA ARG A 177 11.32 -30.41 0.33
C ARG A 177 10.30 -31.50 -0.04
N VAL A 178 9.19 -31.60 0.70
CA VAL A 178 8.10 -32.54 0.39
C VAL A 178 7.52 -32.28 -1.00
N LEU A 179 7.26 -31.02 -1.34
CA LEU A 179 6.72 -30.61 -2.64
C LEU A 179 7.65 -31.02 -3.79
N ARG A 180 8.96 -30.82 -3.65
CA ARG A 180 9.97 -31.22 -4.65
C ARG A 180 10.17 -32.73 -4.74
N ALA A 181 10.09 -33.43 -3.60
CA ALA A 181 10.21 -34.89 -3.55
C ALA A 181 9.01 -35.59 -4.21
N THR A 182 7.82 -34.97 -4.20
CA THR A 182 6.58 -35.54 -4.73
C THR A 182 6.40 -35.20 -6.22
N PRO A 183 6.58 -36.15 -7.16
CA PRO A 183 6.60 -35.83 -8.61
C PRO A 183 5.32 -35.14 -9.10
N GLU A 184 4.16 -35.56 -8.61
CA GLU A 184 2.84 -35.04 -9.00
C GLU A 184 2.56 -33.60 -8.52
N LEU A 185 3.38 -33.05 -7.63
CA LEU A 185 3.22 -31.71 -7.06
C LEU A 185 4.29 -30.72 -7.53
N ARG A 186 5.31 -31.16 -8.27
CA ARG A 186 6.41 -30.29 -8.73
C ARG A 186 5.96 -29.09 -9.55
N TRP A 187 4.84 -29.21 -10.28
CA TRP A 187 4.25 -28.12 -11.06
C TRP A 187 3.81 -26.93 -10.19
N VAL A 188 3.53 -27.14 -8.90
CA VAL A 188 3.10 -26.07 -7.97
C VAL A 188 4.20 -25.02 -7.81
N GLU A 189 5.47 -25.43 -7.77
CA GLU A 189 6.61 -24.52 -7.70
C GLU A 189 6.77 -23.68 -8.98
N VAL A 190 6.41 -24.25 -10.13
CA VAL A 190 6.40 -23.54 -11.42
C VAL A 190 5.23 -22.57 -11.52
N LEU A 191 4.05 -22.97 -11.06
CA LEU A 191 2.86 -22.11 -11.07
C LEU A 191 2.96 -20.99 -10.03
N TYR A 192 3.46 -21.29 -8.83
CA TYR A 192 3.56 -20.34 -7.73
C TYR A 192 5.01 -20.25 -7.22
N PRO A 193 5.88 -19.48 -7.89
CA PRO A 193 7.27 -19.30 -7.47
C PRO A 193 7.43 -18.80 -6.03
N SER A 194 6.40 -18.18 -5.45
CA SER A 194 6.38 -17.73 -4.05
C SER A 194 6.62 -18.83 -3.03
N VAL A 195 6.51 -20.11 -3.38
CA VAL A 195 6.92 -21.22 -2.48
C VAL A 195 8.42 -21.17 -2.15
N GLN A 196 9.24 -20.57 -3.02
CA GLN A 196 10.68 -20.44 -2.86
C GLN A 196 11.09 -19.23 -2.01
N PHE A 197 10.15 -18.47 -1.44
CA PHE A 197 10.41 -17.17 -0.82
C PHE A 197 11.58 -17.17 0.18
N PHE A 198 11.72 -18.22 0.99
CA PHE A 198 12.77 -18.29 2.01
C PHE A 198 14.14 -18.72 1.49
N GLU A 199 14.20 -19.40 0.34
CA GLU A 199 15.47 -19.81 -0.30
C GLU A 199 16.11 -18.69 -1.13
N LYS A 200 15.34 -17.66 -1.49
CA LYS A 200 15.76 -16.60 -2.42
C LYS A 200 16.30 -15.39 -1.65
N SER A 201 17.30 -14.75 -2.23
CA SER A 201 18.00 -13.60 -1.64
C SER A 201 17.69 -12.29 -2.36
N VAL A 202 17.32 -12.34 -3.64
CA VAL A 202 17.04 -11.16 -4.46
C VAL A 202 15.62 -11.21 -5.02
N PHE A 203 14.87 -10.11 -4.91
CA PHE A 203 13.46 -10.06 -5.23
C PHE A 203 13.13 -8.92 -6.19
N PHE A 204 12.31 -9.20 -7.19
CA PHE A 204 11.74 -8.21 -8.10
C PHE A 204 10.23 -8.18 -7.96
N CYS A 205 9.64 -7.00 -7.77
CA CYS A 205 8.19 -6.86 -7.74
C CYS A 205 7.73 -5.43 -8.01
N THR A 206 6.42 -5.26 -8.20
CA THR A 206 5.83 -3.92 -8.21
C THR A 206 5.63 -3.41 -6.78
N ILE A 207 5.57 -2.10 -6.59
CA ILE A 207 5.22 -1.50 -5.30
C ILE A 207 3.89 -2.02 -4.76
N ASP A 208 2.89 -2.21 -5.63
CA ASP A 208 1.58 -2.74 -5.22
C ASP A 208 1.73 -4.16 -4.64
N LYS A 209 2.58 -5.00 -5.24
CA LYS A 209 2.86 -6.35 -4.73
C LYS A 209 3.74 -6.34 -3.47
N PHE A 210 4.66 -5.39 -3.36
CA PHE A 210 5.52 -5.20 -2.18
C PHE A 210 4.73 -4.78 -0.94
N TYR A 211 3.69 -3.96 -1.13
CA TYR A 211 2.80 -3.49 -0.06
C TYR A 211 1.83 -4.58 0.43
N LEU A 212 1.37 -5.45 -0.47
CA LEU A 212 0.39 -6.50 -0.16
C LEU A 212 1.03 -7.77 0.41
N TYR A 213 0.20 -8.63 1.00
CA TYR A 213 0.62 -9.96 1.44
C TYR A 213 1.02 -10.85 0.25
N VAL A 214 2.10 -11.59 0.45
CA VAL A 214 2.52 -12.72 -0.38
C VAL A 214 1.94 -13.98 0.23
N ASP A 215 0.93 -14.54 -0.43
CA ASP A 215 0.51 -15.92 -0.23
C ASP A 215 1.62 -16.83 -0.75
N THR A 216 2.20 -17.61 0.16
CA THR A 216 3.31 -18.52 -0.14
C THR A 216 2.86 -19.91 -0.60
N VAL A 217 1.54 -20.15 -0.66
CA VAL A 217 0.87 -21.41 -1.01
C VAL A 217 1.08 -22.54 0.01
N ILE A 218 2.33 -22.83 0.39
CA ILE A 218 2.70 -23.94 1.26
C ILE A 218 2.83 -23.53 2.73
N GLY A 219 2.78 -22.23 3.03
CA GLY A 219 2.98 -21.70 4.37
C GLY A 219 2.06 -20.52 4.70
N PRO A 220 2.36 -19.79 5.78
CA PRO A 220 1.61 -18.58 6.13
C PRO A 220 1.79 -17.49 5.07
N ASN A 221 0.84 -16.55 5.06
CA ASN A 221 0.96 -15.33 4.27
C ASN A 221 2.08 -14.45 4.84
N ILE A 222 2.86 -13.82 3.97
CA ILE A 222 3.99 -12.96 4.33
C ILE A 222 3.66 -11.52 3.98
N GLN A 223 3.71 -10.62 4.97
CA GLN A 223 3.73 -9.19 4.71
C GLN A 223 5.19 -8.76 4.56
N ILE A 224 5.62 -8.37 3.35
CA ILE A 224 7.04 -8.13 3.05
C ILE A 224 7.60 -7.05 3.98
N THR A 225 6.87 -5.97 4.23
CA THR A 225 7.31 -4.85 5.09
C THR A 225 7.29 -5.16 6.59
N ASN A 226 6.91 -6.37 7.01
CA ASN A 226 7.00 -6.75 8.41
C ASN A 226 8.48 -6.84 8.82
N PRO A 227 8.89 -6.27 9.97
CA PRO A 227 10.27 -6.32 10.44
C PRO A 227 10.88 -7.73 10.43
N LYS A 228 10.09 -8.78 10.71
CA LYS A 228 10.57 -10.18 10.64
C LYS A 228 11.18 -10.54 9.26
N PHE A 229 10.75 -9.90 8.18
CA PHE A 229 11.17 -10.25 6.82
C PHE A 229 12.01 -9.18 6.11
N ILE A 230 11.90 -7.92 6.53
CA ILE A 230 12.58 -6.79 5.87
C ILE A 230 13.80 -6.26 6.64
N GLU A 231 13.95 -6.60 7.93
CA GLU A 231 15.06 -6.11 8.75
C GLU A 231 16.42 -6.38 8.09
N GLY A 232 17.26 -5.35 7.99
CA GLY A 232 18.59 -5.41 7.41
C GLY A 232 18.62 -5.63 5.88
N SER A 233 17.47 -5.57 5.20
CA SER A 233 17.40 -5.70 3.74
C SER A 233 17.84 -4.40 3.03
N ILE A 234 18.17 -4.52 1.75
CA ILE A 234 18.36 -3.38 0.84
C ILE A 234 17.16 -3.29 -0.10
N VAL A 235 16.59 -2.09 -0.25
CA VAL A 235 15.40 -1.85 -1.06
C VAL A 235 15.67 -0.73 -2.06
N PHE A 236 15.78 -1.08 -3.33
CA PHE A 236 15.84 -0.15 -4.45
C PHE A 236 14.43 0.18 -4.92
N ILE A 237 14.07 1.46 -4.86
CA ILE A 237 12.78 1.98 -5.35
C ILE A 237 13.03 2.78 -6.62
N ASP A 238 12.73 2.18 -7.76
CA ASP A 238 12.76 2.87 -9.05
C ASP A 238 11.52 3.74 -9.25
N GLU A 239 11.68 4.87 -9.92
CA GLU A 239 10.65 5.93 -10.03
C GLU A 239 10.10 6.34 -8.64
N PHE A 240 11.02 6.54 -7.68
CA PHE A 240 10.72 6.79 -6.27
C PHE A 240 9.61 7.83 -6.02
N ASP A 241 9.61 8.93 -6.77
CA ASP A 241 8.64 10.01 -6.61
C ASP A 241 7.20 9.60 -6.97
N ALA A 242 7.03 8.77 -8.00
CA ALA A 242 5.72 8.27 -8.41
C ALA A 242 5.17 7.19 -7.45
N THR A 243 6.04 6.52 -6.70
CA THR A 243 5.70 5.45 -5.73
C THR A 243 4.68 5.91 -4.69
N LYS A 244 4.70 7.18 -4.29
CA LYS A 244 3.75 7.73 -3.32
C LYS A 244 2.29 7.50 -3.72
N GLN A 245 1.94 7.68 -4.99
CA GLN A 245 0.55 7.57 -5.45
C GLN A 245 0.04 6.13 -5.36
N ASN A 246 0.89 5.15 -5.69
CA ASN A 246 0.58 3.74 -5.54
C ASN A 246 0.34 3.35 -4.07
N VAL A 247 1.26 3.75 -3.18
CA VAL A 247 1.13 3.49 -1.73
C VAL A 247 -0.12 4.16 -1.17
N LYS A 248 -0.38 5.41 -1.53
CA LYS A 248 -1.59 6.15 -1.14
C LYS A 248 -2.86 5.41 -1.55
N ARG A 249 -2.93 4.94 -2.80
CA ARG A 249 -4.08 4.19 -3.31
C ARG A 249 -4.26 2.88 -2.53
N ALA A 250 -3.19 2.14 -2.28
CA ALA A 250 -3.25 0.87 -1.53
C ALA A 250 -3.76 1.09 -0.08
N ILE A 251 -3.30 2.15 0.58
CA ILE A 251 -3.78 2.55 1.92
C ILE A 251 -5.29 2.83 1.89
N ILE A 252 -5.76 3.63 0.93
CA ILE A 252 -7.19 3.99 0.80
C ILE A 252 -8.04 2.75 0.49
N GLU A 253 -7.62 1.93 -0.45
CA GLU A 253 -8.33 0.70 -0.84
C GLU A 253 -8.45 -0.27 0.34
N ASN A 254 -7.39 -0.42 1.15
CA ASN A 254 -7.44 -1.23 2.37
C ASN A 254 -8.41 -0.65 3.42
N ALA A 255 -8.36 0.67 3.67
CA ALA A 255 -9.26 1.32 4.63
C ALA A 255 -10.74 1.15 4.23
N ILE A 256 -11.06 1.28 2.93
CA ILE A 256 -12.41 1.06 2.41
C ILE A 256 -12.83 -0.40 2.50
N ARG A 257 -11.93 -1.33 2.14
CA ARG A 257 -12.22 -2.78 2.08
C ARG A 257 -12.60 -3.36 3.43
N PHE A 258 -12.01 -2.86 4.50
CA PHE A 258 -12.26 -3.33 5.87
C PHE A 258 -13.12 -2.38 6.68
N ASN A 259 -13.88 -1.49 6.03
CA ASN A 259 -14.81 -0.58 6.69
C ASN A 259 -15.85 -1.37 7.52
N GLN A 260 -16.02 -1.01 8.79
CA GLN A 260 -16.93 -1.67 9.74
C GLN A 260 -17.98 -0.69 10.27
N ASP A 261 -19.19 -1.17 10.56
CA ASP A 261 -20.13 -0.42 11.39
C ASP A 261 -19.61 -0.39 12.83
N ILE A 262 -19.07 0.75 13.27
CA ILE A 262 -18.34 0.84 14.54
C ILE A 262 -19.26 0.61 15.75
N LEU A 263 -20.53 1.02 15.65
CA LEU A 263 -21.55 0.77 16.69
C LEU A 263 -21.85 -0.72 16.79
N GLY A 264 -22.16 -1.36 15.66
CA GLY A 264 -22.43 -2.80 15.61
C GLY A 264 -21.23 -3.64 16.03
N LEU A 265 -20.03 -3.24 15.63
CA LEU A 265 -18.78 -3.91 16.01
C LEU A 265 -18.56 -3.85 17.52
N PHE A 266 -18.77 -2.69 18.15
CA PHE A 266 -18.69 -2.55 19.60
C PHE A 266 -19.68 -3.46 20.31
N ILE A 267 -20.96 -3.46 19.90
CA ILE A 267 -21.99 -4.31 20.51
C ILE A 267 -21.62 -5.79 20.43
N GLN A 268 -21.10 -6.24 19.28
CA GLN A 268 -20.63 -7.63 19.11
C GLN A 268 -19.51 -7.97 20.09
N ILE A 269 -18.49 -7.11 20.20
CA ILE A 269 -17.37 -7.33 21.14
C ILE A 269 -17.85 -7.28 22.58
N PHE A 270 -18.69 -6.31 22.93
CA PHE A 270 -19.25 -6.14 24.27
C PHE A 270 -19.94 -7.42 24.74
N TYR A 271 -20.86 -7.97 23.95
CA TYR A 271 -21.55 -9.20 24.31
C TYR A 271 -20.61 -10.41 24.33
N GLY A 272 -19.63 -10.49 23.42
CA GLY A 272 -18.61 -11.53 23.42
C GLY A 272 -17.78 -11.54 24.71
N VAL A 273 -17.26 -10.38 25.11
CA VAL A 273 -16.45 -10.20 26.33
C VAL A 273 -17.30 -10.36 27.60
N ARG A 274 -18.55 -9.89 27.60
CA ARG A 274 -19.45 -9.95 28.76
C ARG A 274 -19.99 -11.34 29.05
N SER A 275 -20.21 -12.14 28.01
CA SER A 275 -20.79 -13.49 28.12
C SER A 275 -19.74 -14.58 28.34
N ARG A 276 -18.47 -14.32 27.97
CA ARG A 276 -17.38 -15.29 28.09
C ARG A 276 -16.42 -14.90 29.22
N LYS A 277 -15.90 -15.91 29.92
CA LYS A 277 -14.75 -15.71 30.81
C LYS A 277 -13.46 -15.83 30.01
N LEU A 278 -12.40 -15.18 30.47
CA LEU A 278 -11.06 -15.37 29.90
C LEU A 278 -10.72 -16.89 29.86
N PRO A 279 -10.42 -17.46 28.70
CA PRO A 279 -10.19 -18.90 28.55
C PRO A 279 -8.78 -19.28 29.00
N VAL A 280 -8.52 -19.18 30.30
CA VAL A 280 -7.20 -19.41 30.92
C VAL A 280 -6.63 -20.79 30.60
N SER A 281 -7.46 -21.81 30.38
CA SER A 281 -7.03 -23.16 29.99
C SER A 281 -6.22 -23.19 28.69
N GLN A 282 -6.48 -22.27 27.77
CA GLN A 282 -5.77 -22.17 26.49
C GLN A 282 -4.36 -21.57 26.64
N ILE A 283 -4.08 -20.92 27.77
CA ILE A 283 -2.80 -20.24 28.05
C ILE A 283 -2.16 -20.68 29.37
N ASN A 284 -2.64 -21.76 29.99
CA ASN A 284 -2.25 -22.19 31.33
C ASN A 284 -0.75 -22.53 31.51
N GLY A 285 -0.03 -22.82 30.43
CA GLY A 285 1.41 -23.05 30.45
C GLY A 285 2.25 -21.77 30.49
N ALA A 286 1.63 -20.59 30.33
CA ALA A 286 2.35 -19.33 30.35
C ALA A 286 2.85 -18.99 31.78
N PRO A 287 3.96 -18.23 31.91
CA PRO A 287 4.43 -17.77 33.21
C PRO A 287 3.34 -17.00 33.97
N LYS A 288 3.28 -17.18 35.30
CA LYS A 288 2.26 -16.55 36.16
C LYS A 288 2.13 -15.03 35.93
N ARG A 289 3.26 -14.33 35.79
CA ARG A 289 3.28 -12.88 35.48
C ARG A 289 2.54 -12.54 34.19
N ARG A 290 2.64 -13.38 33.16
CA ARG A 290 1.98 -13.18 31.87
C ARG A 290 0.49 -13.49 31.93
N LEU A 291 0.12 -14.53 32.68
CA LEU A 291 -1.29 -14.84 33.00
C LEU A 291 -1.96 -13.69 33.74
N ASP A 292 -1.33 -13.17 34.79
CA ASP A 292 -1.85 -12.06 35.60
C ASP A 292 -1.96 -10.78 34.76
N TYR A 293 -1.01 -10.54 33.86
CA TYR A 293 -1.08 -9.44 32.89
C TYR A 293 -2.27 -9.56 31.93
N LEU A 294 -2.50 -10.74 31.34
CA LEU A 294 -3.62 -10.96 30.42
C LEU A 294 -4.97 -10.88 31.13
N LYS A 295 -5.07 -11.38 32.37
CA LYS A 295 -6.25 -11.21 33.23
C LYS A 295 -6.53 -9.74 33.49
N GLY A 296 -5.53 -8.99 33.98
CA GLY A 296 -5.72 -7.56 34.25
C GLY A 296 -6.05 -6.75 32.99
N LYS A 297 -5.56 -7.14 31.82
CA LYS A 297 -5.98 -6.55 30.53
C LYS A 297 -7.43 -6.86 30.19
N PHE A 298 -7.84 -8.11 30.40
CA PHE A 298 -9.22 -8.55 30.14
C PHE A 298 -10.22 -7.89 31.09
N ASP A 299 -9.86 -7.74 32.37
CA ASP A 299 -10.69 -7.05 33.36
C ASP A 299 -10.88 -5.58 32.97
N LYS A 300 -9.78 -4.86 32.66
CA LYS A 300 -9.84 -3.48 32.15
C LYS A 300 -10.67 -3.33 30.87
N LEU A 301 -10.54 -4.27 29.95
CA LEU A 301 -11.34 -4.31 28.73
C LEU A 301 -12.83 -4.46 29.06
N THR A 302 -13.17 -5.33 30.00
CA THR A 302 -14.56 -5.57 30.43
C THR A 302 -15.14 -4.33 31.12
N ASP A 303 -14.38 -3.70 32.01
CA ASP A 303 -14.77 -2.47 32.70
C ASP A 303 -15.01 -1.33 31.72
N GLU A 304 -14.10 -1.14 30.76
CA GLU A 304 -14.22 -0.11 29.73
C GLU A 304 -15.41 -0.37 28.79
N ALA A 305 -15.63 -1.64 28.40
CA ALA A 305 -16.80 -2.02 27.62
C ALA A 305 -18.10 -1.65 28.35
N TRP A 306 -18.16 -1.92 29.66
CA TRP A 306 -19.32 -1.60 30.49
C TRP A 306 -19.51 -0.09 30.69
N ARG A 307 -18.43 0.67 30.88
CA ARG A 307 -18.46 2.14 30.95
C ARG A 307 -19.12 2.71 29.70
N ILE A 308 -18.57 2.39 28.52
CA ILE A 308 -19.08 2.89 27.23
C ILE A 308 -20.54 2.44 27.02
N TYR A 309 -20.85 1.18 27.31
CA TYR A 309 -22.20 0.66 27.13
C TYR A 309 -23.22 1.44 27.97
N SER A 310 -22.89 1.73 29.23
CA SER A 310 -23.78 2.41 30.17
C SER A 310 -23.85 3.93 29.91
N GLU A 311 -22.70 4.58 29.71
CA GLU A 311 -22.59 6.02 29.51
C GLU A 311 -23.34 6.49 28.26
N TYR A 312 -23.27 5.69 27.19
CA TYR A 312 -23.90 5.99 25.92
C TYR A 312 -25.16 5.16 25.65
N GLU A 313 -25.77 4.57 26.68
CA GLU A 313 -27.09 3.93 26.61
C GLU A 313 -27.21 2.90 25.46
N PHE A 314 -26.21 2.04 25.29
CA PHE A 314 -26.12 1.08 24.18
C PHE A 314 -27.17 -0.05 24.22
N GLN A 315 -28.00 -0.12 25.26
CA GLN A 315 -29.21 -0.93 25.25
C GLN A 315 -30.23 -0.45 24.19
N SER A 316 -30.11 0.79 23.75
CA SER A 316 -30.98 1.45 22.78
C SER A 316 -30.31 1.62 21.42
N HIS A 317 -31.09 1.49 20.35
CA HIS A 317 -30.58 1.64 18.99
C HIS A 317 -30.23 3.10 18.67
N PHE A 318 -29.30 3.29 17.74
CA PHE A 318 -28.93 4.61 17.25
C PHE A 318 -29.71 4.97 15.99
N TYR A 319 -30.18 6.21 15.89
CA TYR A 319 -30.94 6.70 14.73
C TYR A 319 -30.56 8.13 14.35
N HIS A 320 -30.17 8.34 13.11
CA HIS A 320 -29.82 9.63 12.55
C HIS A 320 -31.07 10.30 12.00
N GLU A 321 -31.52 11.36 12.66
CA GLU A 321 -32.57 12.22 12.13
C GLU A 321 -31.94 13.16 11.11
N GLY A 322 -32.12 12.82 9.84
CA GLY A 322 -31.72 13.67 8.72
C GLY A 322 -32.36 15.06 8.81
N THR A 323 -31.72 16.05 8.19
CA THR A 323 -32.33 17.37 7.97
C THR A 323 -32.76 17.51 6.50
N ASP A 324 -33.97 17.99 6.25
CA ASP A 324 -34.48 18.29 4.89
C ASP A 324 -34.32 17.14 3.85
N GLY A 325 -34.50 15.88 4.28
CA GLY A 325 -34.38 14.69 3.42
C GLY A 325 -32.95 14.12 3.29
N ALA A 326 -31.96 14.71 3.97
CA ALA A 326 -30.59 14.23 4.02
C ALA A 326 -30.45 13.06 5.01
N ASN A 327 -30.47 11.81 4.54
CA ASN A 327 -30.34 10.62 5.39
C ASN A 327 -28.88 10.16 5.61
N ARG A 328 -27.92 11.06 5.36
CA ARG A 328 -26.50 10.73 5.36
C ARG A 328 -25.63 11.90 5.82
N ALA A 329 -24.71 11.61 6.72
CA ALA A 329 -23.71 12.53 7.22
C ALA A 329 -22.30 11.91 7.14
N PHE A 330 -21.33 12.74 6.80
CA PHE A 330 -19.92 12.36 6.73
C PHE A 330 -19.12 13.14 7.75
N LEU A 331 -18.28 12.46 8.52
CA LEU A 331 -17.32 13.09 9.43
C LEU A 331 -15.91 12.72 8.99
N PHE A 332 -15.13 13.72 8.59
CA PHE A 332 -13.71 13.57 8.31
C PHE A 332 -12.90 14.04 9.51
N HIS A 333 -11.80 13.35 9.78
CA HIS A 333 -10.86 13.74 10.82
C HIS A 333 -9.42 13.69 10.30
N ASP A 334 -8.82 14.87 10.19
CA ASP A 334 -7.46 15.12 9.71
C ASP A 334 -6.73 16.14 10.60
N PHE A 335 -6.85 15.98 11.93
CA PHE A 335 -6.49 16.90 13.03
C PHE A 335 -7.66 17.74 13.51
N GLU A 336 -8.48 18.24 12.59
CA GLU A 336 -9.77 18.86 12.88
C GLU A 336 -10.92 17.99 12.38
N TYR A 337 -12.12 18.26 12.87
CA TYR A 337 -13.33 17.57 12.44
C TYR A 337 -14.05 18.37 11.38
N HIS A 338 -14.37 17.71 10.27
CA HIS A 338 -15.11 18.32 9.17
C HIS A 338 -16.35 17.49 8.86
N THR A 339 -17.51 18.07 9.12
CA THR A 339 -18.80 17.42 8.83
C THR A 339 -19.35 17.87 7.47
N VAL A 340 -19.79 16.91 6.67
CA VAL A 340 -20.37 17.13 5.33
C VAL A 340 -21.71 16.38 5.23
N PHE A 341 -22.74 17.04 4.68
CA PHE A 341 -24.11 16.52 4.65
C PHE A 341 -24.73 16.62 3.26
N GLU A 342 -25.69 15.75 2.97
CA GLU A 342 -26.43 15.72 1.70
C GLU A 342 -27.54 16.79 1.67
N GLY A 343 -27.17 18.07 1.53
CA GLY A 343 -28.11 19.21 1.50
C GLY A 343 -28.23 19.89 0.13
N SER A 344 -29.44 20.38 -0.19
CA SER A 344 -29.80 21.05 -1.44
C SER A 344 -29.00 22.34 -1.69
N GLY A 345 -27.99 22.26 -2.55
CA GLY A 345 -27.40 23.40 -3.29
C GLY A 345 -26.65 24.48 -2.51
N LYS A 346 -26.66 24.48 -1.17
CA LYS A 346 -25.89 25.43 -0.34
C LYS A 346 -24.80 24.64 0.41
N GLY A 347 -23.56 24.83 -0.04
CA GLY A 347 -22.39 24.08 0.41
C GLY A 347 -22.12 24.13 1.92
N LYS A 348 -21.18 23.26 2.35
CA LYS A 348 -20.55 23.18 3.69
C LYS A 348 -21.20 24.08 4.76
N LYS A 349 -22.14 23.55 5.55
CA LYS A 349 -22.49 24.16 6.83
C LYS A 349 -21.55 23.59 7.89
N PRO A 350 -20.81 24.42 8.66
CA PRO A 350 -20.18 23.94 9.88
C PRO A 350 -21.29 23.48 10.83
N GLY A 351 -21.29 22.20 11.17
CA GLY A 351 -22.27 21.61 12.07
C GLY A 351 -21.62 20.52 12.91
N PHE A 352 -21.93 20.50 14.19
CA PHE A 352 -21.50 19.48 15.13
C PHE A 352 -22.47 18.31 15.10
N LEU A 353 -21.97 17.10 15.31
CA LEU A 353 -22.82 15.92 15.45
C LEU A 353 -23.15 15.74 16.93
N ALA A 354 -24.42 15.90 17.26
CA ALA A 354 -24.94 15.71 18.60
C ALA A 354 -25.65 14.36 18.70
N ARG A 355 -25.61 13.79 19.90
CA ARG A 355 -26.29 12.58 20.34
C ARG A 355 -27.24 12.97 21.46
N TYR A 356 -28.50 12.55 21.37
CA TYR A 356 -29.42 12.65 22.50
C TYR A 356 -30.14 11.33 22.71
N TYR A 357 -30.28 10.93 23.97
CA TYR A 357 -31.03 9.74 24.33
C TYR A 357 -32.47 10.11 24.68
N ASP A 358 -33.42 9.61 23.89
CA ASP A 358 -34.84 9.76 24.17
C ASP A 358 -35.30 8.60 25.07
N LYS A 359 -35.74 8.94 26.28
CA LYS A 359 -36.18 7.94 27.27
C LYS A 359 -37.54 7.34 26.94
N ASP A 360 -38.42 8.07 26.25
CA ASP A 360 -39.76 7.60 25.93
C ASP A 360 -39.70 6.66 24.73
N ASP A 361 -38.91 7.01 23.71
CA ASP A 361 -38.73 6.19 22.51
C ASP A 361 -37.66 5.10 22.68
N GLN A 362 -36.82 5.20 23.72
CA GLN A 362 -35.69 4.30 23.96
C GLN A 362 -34.73 4.28 22.76
N VAL A 363 -34.43 5.45 22.18
CA VAL A 363 -33.59 5.62 20.99
C VAL A 363 -32.48 6.65 21.24
N ASN A 364 -31.29 6.35 20.75
CA ASN A 364 -30.15 7.25 20.71
C ASN A 364 -30.13 8.00 19.38
N TYR A 365 -30.62 9.22 19.38
CA TYR A 365 -30.74 10.00 18.17
C TYR A 365 -29.47 10.78 17.84
N ILE A 366 -29.12 10.87 16.56
CA ILE A 366 -27.97 11.59 16.02
C ILE A 366 -28.45 12.74 15.15
N ARG A 367 -28.11 13.97 15.53
CA ARG A 367 -28.53 15.20 14.85
C ARG A 367 -27.34 16.09 14.50
N ILE A 368 -27.58 17.02 13.59
CA ILE A 368 -26.62 18.05 13.21
C ILE A 368 -27.03 19.34 13.91
N GLU A 369 -26.13 19.89 14.70
CA GLU A 369 -26.35 21.12 15.44
C GLU A 369 -25.39 22.22 14.99
N ASN A 370 -25.84 23.47 15.10
CA ASN A 370 -25.00 24.62 14.74
C ASN A 370 -23.95 24.92 15.83
N ASN A 371 -24.24 24.54 17.07
CA ASN A 371 -23.37 24.77 18.22
C ASN A 371 -22.72 23.46 18.67
N ARG A 372 -21.55 23.58 19.30
CA ARG A 372 -20.90 22.43 19.93
C ARG A 372 -21.78 21.97 21.11
N PRO A 373 -22.06 20.66 21.25
CA PRO A 373 -22.80 20.14 22.40
C PRO A 373 -22.13 20.53 23.71
N GLU A 374 -22.94 20.80 24.73
CA GLU A 374 -22.45 21.30 26.03
C GLU A 374 -21.73 20.22 26.83
N THR A 375 -22.16 18.97 26.70
CA THR A 375 -21.58 17.82 27.39
C THR A 375 -20.82 16.90 26.44
N ASP A 376 -19.81 16.21 26.96
CA ASP A 376 -19.03 15.24 26.19
C ASP A 376 -19.91 14.05 25.75
N ASN A 377 -20.86 13.59 26.58
CA ASN A 377 -21.77 12.48 26.25
C ASN A 377 -22.73 12.83 25.08
N GLU A 378 -23.21 14.07 25.01
CA GLU A 378 -24.03 14.54 23.89
C GLU A 378 -23.22 14.80 22.63
N ASN A 379 -21.91 14.91 22.74
CA ASN A 379 -21.05 15.10 21.58
C ASN A 379 -20.70 13.73 20.97
N LEU A 380 -21.30 13.42 19.82
CA LEU A 380 -21.11 12.13 19.14
C LEU A 380 -19.63 11.81 18.92
N LEU A 381 -18.79 12.84 18.80
CA LEU A 381 -17.37 12.64 18.62
C LEU A 381 -16.71 11.90 19.79
N PHE A 382 -17.09 12.20 21.03
CA PHE A 382 -16.52 11.54 22.20
C PHE A 382 -16.89 10.07 22.21
N LEU A 383 -18.14 9.75 21.88
CA LEU A 383 -18.56 8.37 21.64
C LEU A 383 -17.68 7.69 20.58
N LEU A 384 -17.50 8.30 19.40
CA LEU A 384 -16.69 7.72 18.34
C LEU A 384 -15.21 7.51 18.74
N ASN A 385 -14.66 8.41 19.56
CA ASN A 385 -13.31 8.30 20.09
C ASN A 385 -13.19 7.21 21.16
N ASP A 386 -14.18 7.07 22.03
CA ASP A 386 -14.27 6.00 23.04
C ASP A 386 -14.38 4.64 22.36
N LEU A 387 -15.27 4.50 21.37
CA LEU A 387 -15.41 3.28 20.57
C LEU A 387 -14.11 2.89 19.85
N ARG A 388 -13.43 3.88 19.25
CA ARG A 388 -12.13 3.66 18.60
C ARG A 388 -11.08 3.20 19.61
N SER A 389 -11.00 3.88 20.76
CA SER A 389 -10.04 3.54 21.81
C SER A 389 -10.29 2.14 22.37
N PHE A 390 -11.55 1.77 22.52
CA PHE A 390 -11.96 0.42 22.90
C PHE A 390 -11.58 -0.63 21.85
N ILE A 391 -11.80 -0.38 20.56
CA ILE A 391 -11.37 -1.29 19.48
C ILE A 391 -9.85 -1.49 19.48
N HIS A 392 -9.08 -0.43 19.73
CA HIS A 392 -7.63 -0.54 19.90
C HIS A 392 -7.24 -1.37 21.13
N LEU A 393 -7.89 -1.14 22.27
CA LEU A 393 -7.68 -1.90 23.50
C LEU A 393 -7.96 -3.40 23.28
N PHE A 394 -9.09 -3.71 22.66
CA PHE A 394 -9.46 -5.08 22.29
C PHE A 394 -8.44 -5.70 21.33
N SER A 395 -8.02 -4.96 20.30
CA SER A 395 -7.02 -5.42 19.33
C SER A 395 -5.68 -5.77 19.98
N PHE A 396 -5.22 -4.96 20.95
CA PHE A 396 -4.00 -5.27 21.70
C PHE A 396 -4.16 -6.50 22.59
N PHE A 397 -5.32 -6.66 23.25
CA PHE A 397 -5.61 -7.84 24.03
C PHE A 397 -5.61 -9.10 23.16
N VAL A 398 -6.30 -9.08 22.01
CA VAL A 398 -6.34 -10.19 21.04
C VAL A 398 -4.94 -10.55 20.57
N LEU A 399 -4.11 -9.56 20.21
CA LEU A 399 -2.74 -9.80 19.76
C LEU A 399 -1.88 -10.45 20.86
N ASP A 400 -1.93 -9.93 22.09
CA ASP A 400 -1.14 -10.46 23.19
C ASP A 400 -1.58 -11.88 23.55
N PHE A 401 -2.89 -12.14 23.61
CA PHE A 401 -3.42 -13.48 23.83
C PHE A 401 -3.02 -14.43 22.70
N ALA A 402 -3.16 -14.02 21.44
CA ALA A 402 -2.80 -14.82 20.28
C ALA A 402 -1.30 -15.17 20.24
N ARG A 403 -0.42 -14.27 20.69
CA ARG A 403 1.03 -14.55 20.80
C ARG A 403 1.30 -15.63 21.84
N GLU A 404 0.70 -15.53 23.03
CA GLU A 404 0.87 -16.56 24.06
C GLU A 404 0.27 -17.90 23.63
N TYR A 405 -0.94 -17.86 23.04
CA TYR A 405 -1.59 -19.05 22.50
C TYR A 405 -0.72 -19.72 21.44
N LYS A 406 -0.14 -18.96 20.51
CA LYS A 406 0.76 -19.49 19.48
C LYS A 406 1.97 -20.19 20.09
N VAL A 407 2.67 -19.54 21.02
CA VAL A 407 3.86 -20.12 21.67
C VAL A 407 3.52 -21.47 22.32
N LEU A 408 2.47 -21.50 23.14
CA LEU A 408 2.06 -22.72 23.85
C LEU A 408 1.49 -23.79 22.92
N HIS A 409 0.81 -23.39 21.84
CA HIS A 409 0.33 -24.31 20.82
C HIS A 409 1.52 -24.98 20.11
N ASP A 410 2.49 -24.19 19.67
CA ASP A 410 3.66 -24.68 18.93
C ASP A 410 4.57 -25.58 19.78
N GLU A 411 4.60 -25.38 21.10
CA GLU A 411 5.30 -26.28 22.04
C GLU A 411 4.63 -27.65 22.19
N ARG A 412 3.31 -27.75 21.94
CA ARG A 412 2.50 -28.95 22.18
C ARG A 412 2.11 -29.68 20.90
N ALA A 413 2.00 -28.97 19.78
CA ALA A 413 1.53 -29.47 18.52
C ALA A 413 2.69 -29.87 17.59
N SER A 414 2.43 -30.83 16.71
CA SER A 414 3.37 -31.20 15.64
C SER A 414 3.44 -30.18 14.50
N GLU A 415 2.46 -29.28 14.40
CA GLU A 415 2.38 -28.24 13.38
C GLU A 415 2.33 -26.84 14.01
N GLU A 416 3.18 -25.93 13.52
CA GLU A 416 3.15 -24.53 13.94
C GLU A 416 1.87 -23.83 13.47
N ILE A 417 1.25 -23.05 14.36
CA ILE A 417 0.12 -22.18 14.02
C ILE A 417 0.62 -20.82 13.53
N SER A 418 0.03 -20.26 12.48
CA SER A 418 0.35 -18.88 12.07
C SER A 418 -0.20 -17.88 13.09
N ILE A 419 0.43 -16.70 13.22
CA ILE A 419 -0.11 -15.63 14.08
C ILE A 419 -1.50 -15.19 13.61
N GLU A 420 -1.78 -15.21 12.31
CA GLU A 420 -3.11 -14.93 11.75
C GLU A 420 -4.15 -15.93 12.27
N ASN A 421 -3.84 -17.23 12.25
CA ASN A 421 -4.73 -18.25 12.75
C ASN A 421 -4.90 -18.17 14.27
N ALA A 422 -3.84 -17.86 15.00
CA ALA A 422 -3.93 -17.63 16.45
C ALA A 422 -4.83 -16.41 16.78
N ILE A 423 -4.78 -15.34 15.98
CA ILE A 423 -5.70 -14.20 16.10
C ILE A 423 -7.14 -14.65 15.84
N ARG A 424 -7.39 -15.42 14.76
CA ARG A 424 -8.74 -15.95 14.47
C ARG A 424 -9.28 -16.80 15.61
N THR A 425 -8.48 -17.75 16.10
CA THR A 425 -8.84 -18.59 17.25
C THR A 425 -9.18 -17.73 18.46
N THR A 426 -8.40 -16.69 18.73
CA THR A 426 -8.65 -15.78 19.85
C THR A 426 -9.98 -15.02 19.69
N LEU A 427 -10.29 -14.55 18.48
CA LEU A 427 -11.56 -13.88 18.18
C LEU A 427 -12.75 -14.85 18.31
N ASP A 428 -12.60 -16.10 17.88
CA ASP A 428 -13.63 -17.14 18.01
C ASP A 428 -14.00 -17.43 19.47
N LEU A 429 -13.05 -17.31 20.40
CA LEU A 429 -13.30 -17.47 21.84
C LEU A 429 -14.25 -16.41 22.41
N PHE A 430 -14.46 -15.31 21.70
CA PHE A 430 -15.37 -14.21 22.06
C PHE A 430 -16.52 -14.08 21.05
N ASP A 431 -16.88 -15.16 20.36
CA ASP A 431 -18.00 -15.24 19.42
C ASP A 431 -17.89 -14.31 18.19
N LEU A 432 -16.67 -13.89 17.83
CA LEU A 432 -16.38 -13.08 16.64
C LEU A 432 -15.96 -13.96 15.46
N GLN A 433 -16.89 -14.79 14.98
CA GLN A 433 -16.65 -15.78 13.92
C GLN A 433 -16.86 -15.23 12.49
N ASP A 434 -17.45 -14.04 12.35
CA ASP A 434 -17.69 -13.45 11.04
C ASP A 434 -16.38 -13.15 10.31
N ASN A 435 -16.26 -13.66 9.08
CA ASN A 435 -15.05 -13.55 8.27
C ASN A 435 -14.72 -12.09 7.90
N THR A 436 -15.70 -11.20 7.84
CA THR A 436 -15.46 -9.76 7.58
C THR A 436 -14.82 -9.11 8.81
N THR A 437 -15.38 -9.34 10.00
CA THR A 437 -14.86 -8.86 11.29
C THR A 437 -13.48 -9.44 11.59
N GLN A 438 -13.27 -10.75 11.39
CA GLN A 438 -11.96 -11.37 11.58
C GLN A 438 -10.89 -10.76 10.66
N ARG A 439 -11.23 -10.54 9.38
CA ARG A 439 -10.31 -9.89 8.43
C ARG A 439 -10.00 -8.45 8.81
N TYR A 440 -10.99 -7.72 9.30
CA TYR A 440 -10.78 -6.38 9.85
C TYR A 440 -9.74 -6.42 10.97
N PHE A 441 -9.92 -7.27 11.98
CA PHE A 441 -8.97 -7.35 13.10
C PHE A 441 -7.59 -7.83 12.68
N ILE A 442 -7.48 -8.84 11.81
CA ILE A 442 -6.18 -9.28 11.28
C ILE A 442 -5.45 -8.12 10.60
N GLY A 443 -6.14 -7.36 9.74
CA GLY A 443 -5.57 -6.20 9.07
C GLY A 443 -5.21 -5.08 10.04
N HIS A 444 -6.16 -4.70 10.91
CA HIS A 444 -6.01 -3.64 11.89
C HIS A 444 -4.85 -3.92 12.86
N ILE A 445 -4.77 -5.14 13.43
CA ILE A 445 -3.69 -5.57 14.31
C ILE A 445 -2.33 -5.57 13.57
N SER A 446 -2.28 -6.08 12.33
CA SER A 446 -1.04 -6.10 11.55
C SER A 446 -0.50 -4.68 11.30
N HIS A 447 -1.39 -3.74 10.94
CA HIS A 447 -1.03 -2.34 10.76
C HIS A 447 -0.64 -1.66 12.09
N MET A 448 -1.38 -1.92 13.17
CA MET A 448 -1.04 -1.42 14.51
C MET A 448 0.35 -1.86 14.96
N VAL A 449 0.75 -3.11 14.72
CA VAL A 449 2.08 -3.60 15.08
C VAL A 449 3.16 -2.86 14.30
N LEU A 450 2.95 -2.64 12.99
CA LEU A 450 3.87 -1.90 12.13
C LEU A 450 4.08 -0.45 12.60
N VAL A 451 3.02 0.19 13.10
CA VAL A 451 3.04 1.59 13.56
C VAL A 451 3.58 1.71 15.00
N ASN A 452 3.10 0.87 15.93
CA ASN A 452 3.42 1.01 17.37
C ASN A 452 4.83 0.58 17.77
N GLN A 453 5.49 -0.31 17.02
CA GLN A 453 6.91 -0.62 17.26
C GLN A 453 7.81 0.62 17.06
N ASN A 454 7.27 1.70 16.51
CA ASN A 454 8.01 2.81 15.95
C ASN A 454 7.62 4.20 16.52
N ASN A 455 6.88 4.25 17.64
CA ASN A 455 6.68 5.47 18.44
C ASN A 455 7.94 5.83 19.24
N THR A 456 9.06 5.97 18.55
CA THR A 456 10.27 6.66 19.03
C THR A 456 10.31 8.11 18.56
N SER A 457 9.15 8.71 18.24
CA SER A 457 9.07 10.16 18.06
C SER A 457 9.37 10.84 19.40
N THR A 458 10.34 11.73 19.40
CA THR A 458 10.72 12.59 20.52
C THR A 458 9.66 13.68 20.80
N GLY A 459 8.37 13.33 20.80
CA GLY A 459 7.24 14.24 21.04
C GLY A 459 5.89 13.64 20.67
N PHE A 460 4.83 14.16 21.29
CA PHE A 460 3.44 13.93 20.91
C PHE A 460 3.18 14.53 19.51
N ASP A 461 3.33 13.72 18.45
CA ASP A 461 3.02 14.14 17.08
C ASP A 461 1.60 13.70 16.70
N LEU A 462 0.68 14.68 16.74
CA LEU A 462 -0.73 14.52 16.37
C LEU A 462 -0.99 14.85 14.89
N SER A 463 0.07 15.05 14.07
CA SER A 463 -0.11 15.46 12.69
C SER A 463 -0.84 14.40 11.86
N PRO A 464 -1.72 14.80 10.95
CA PRO A 464 -2.42 13.87 10.05
C PRO A 464 -1.44 13.13 9.12
N VAL A 465 -0.23 13.68 8.92
CA VAL A 465 0.86 13.03 8.19
C VAL A 465 1.36 11.78 8.91
N ASN A 466 1.32 11.73 10.25
CA ASN A 466 1.74 10.55 11.02
C ASN A 466 0.59 9.67 11.49
N GLN A 467 -0.55 10.27 11.80
CA GLN A 467 -1.70 9.57 12.38
C GLN A 467 -2.65 8.98 11.33
N GLY A 468 -2.49 9.35 10.05
CA GLY A 468 -3.42 8.96 8.98
C GLY A 468 -4.71 9.79 8.97
N PHE A 469 -5.65 9.34 8.16
CA PHE A 469 -6.96 9.97 7.96
C PHE A 469 -8.05 9.03 8.45
N ARG A 470 -9.08 9.61 9.08
CA ARG A 470 -10.27 8.88 9.52
C ARG A 470 -11.50 9.47 8.87
N TYR A 471 -12.44 8.58 8.59
CA TYR A 471 -13.70 8.94 7.97
C TYR A 471 -14.82 8.08 8.54
N TYR A 472 -15.92 8.73 8.89
CA TYR A 472 -17.16 8.11 9.32
C TYR A 472 -18.27 8.46 8.33
N ASP A 473 -19.06 7.46 7.99
CA ASP A 473 -20.21 7.54 7.11
C ASP A 473 -21.43 7.10 7.91
N ILE A 474 -22.24 8.06 8.30
CA ILE A 474 -23.46 7.86 9.09
C ILE A 474 -24.60 7.83 8.08
N LEU A 475 -25.29 6.70 7.98
CA LEU A 475 -26.38 6.56 7.02
C LEU A 475 -27.51 5.69 7.52
N ASN A 476 -28.72 6.02 7.06
CA ASN A 476 -29.90 5.16 7.13
C ASN A 476 -30.12 4.54 5.75
N ARG A 477 -30.25 3.22 5.66
CA ARG A 477 -30.55 2.52 4.40
C ARG A 477 -31.98 2.04 4.42
N LYS A 478 -32.61 1.89 3.24
CA LYS A 478 -33.94 1.28 3.12
C LYS A 478 -34.06 -0.11 3.79
N THR A 479 -32.97 -0.87 3.84
CA THR A 479 -32.96 -2.20 4.47
C THR A 479 -32.91 -2.14 5.99
N HIS A 480 -32.55 -1.00 6.58
CA HIS A 480 -32.43 -0.73 8.00
C HIS A 480 -32.87 0.72 8.26
N ASP A 481 -34.12 1.06 7.92
CA ASP A 481 -34.61 2.43 7.93
C ASP A 481 -35.03 2.93 9.32
N ALA A 482 -35.09 2.03 10.30
CA ALA A 482 -35.32 2.32 11.72
C ALA A 482 -34.03 2.39 12.56
N THR A 483 -32.84 2.20 11.95
CA THR A 483 -31.55 2.26 12.66
C THR A 483 -30.46 2.88 11.79
N SER A 484 -29.46 3.48 12.41
CA SER A 484 -28.28 4.01 11.71
C SER A 484 -27.12 3.05 11.74
N LYS A 485 -26.36 3.07 10.65
CA LYS A 485 -25.03 2.48 10.57
C LYS A 485 -24.00 3.59 10.55
N VAL A 486 -22.94 3.42 11.33
CA VAL A 486 -21.79 4.35 11.36
C VAL A 486 -20.59 3.59 10.81
N MET A 487 -20.42 3.66 9.50
CA MET A 487 -19.33 2.98 8.83
C MET A 487 -18.04 3.76 9.08
N TYR A 488 -17.03 3.08 9.63
CA TYR A 488 -15.75 3.62 10.04
C TYR A 488 -14.59 3.10 9.17
N ALA A 489 -13.86 4.04 8.57
CA ALA A 489 -12.60 3.79 7.90
C ALA A 489 -11.45 4.55 8.58
N ASP A 490 -10.38 3.83 8.89
CA ASP A 490 -9.13 4.39 9.42
C ASP A 490 -7.99 3.94 8.52
N THR A 491 -7.23 4.89 7.98
CA THR A 491 -6.07 4.54 7.15
C THR A 491 -4.91 3.99 7.96
N LEU A 492 -4.87 4.24 9.29
CA LEU A 492 -3.83 3.84 10.26
C LEU A 492 -2.40 4.30 9.94
N THR A 493 -2.15 4.81 8.73
CA THR A 493 -0.85 5.23 8.24
C THR A 493 -1.02 6.16 7.04
N THR A 494 0.09 6.74 6.59
CA THR A 494 0.22 7.56 5.39
C THR A 494 1.38 7.04 4.51
N PRO A 495 1.51 7.49 3.25
CA PRO A 495 2.69 7.16 2.45
C PRO A 495 4.01 7.55 3.14
N GLU A 496 4.05 8.72 3.78
CA GLU A 496 5.20 9.21 4.55
C GLU A 496 5.56 8.27 5.70
N THR A 497 4.60 7.93 6.55
CA THR A 497 4.84 7.03 7.69
C THR A 497 5.20 5.62 7.23
N TRP A 498 4.58 5.13 6.16
CA TRP A 498 4.92 3.84 5.55
C TRP A 498 6.38 3.80 5.09
N LEU A 499 6.82 4.84 4.35
CA LEU A 499 8.19 4.92 3.87
C LEU A 499 9.18 5.11 5.03
N LEU A 500 8.84 5.95 6.01
CA LEU A 500 9.64 6.15 7.22
C LEU A 500 9.87 4.82 7.95
N ASN A 501 8.82 4.00 8.11
CA ASN A 501 8.93 2.68 8.73
C ASN A 501 9.79 1.75 7.90
N LEU A 502 9.64 1.73 6.58
CA LEU A 502 10.52 0.94 5.70
C LEU A 502 11.99 1.34 5.87
N CYS A 503 12.28 2.64 5.91
CA CYS A 503 13.63 3.18 6.09
C CYS A 503 14.22 2.93 7.48
N ARG A 504 13.41 2.58 8.49
CA ARG A 504 13.88 2.21 9.83
C ARG A 504 14.32 0.76 9.95
N HIS A 505 13.82 -0.11 9.06
CA HIS A 505 14.14 -1.54 9.08
C HIS A 505 15.07 -1.95 7.93
N ALA A 506 15.19 -1.13 6.89
CA ALA A 506 15.97 -1.44 5.69
C ALA A 506 16.78 -0.25 5.18
N LYS A 507 17.79 -0.54 4.37
CA LYS A 507 18.51 0.45 3.57
C LYS A 507 17.72 0.72 2.31
N VAL A 508 17.09 1.89 2.23
CA VAL A 508 16.24 2.26 1.10
C VAL A 508 17.02 3.19 0.17
N VAL A 509 17.07 2.86 -1.11
CA VAL A 509 17.67 3.69 -2.15
C VAL A 509 16.58 4.11 -3.13
N GLY A 510 16.16 5.36 -3.04
CA GLY A 510 15.20 5.98 -3.93
C GLY A 510 15.86 6.46 -5.22
N ILE A 511 15.43 5.94 -6.36
CA ILE A 511 16.02 6.20 -7.67
C ILE A 511 15.01 6.98 -8.50
N SER A 512 15.24 8.27 -8.70
CA SER A 512 14.48 9.07 -9.65
C SER A 512 15.22 10.38 -9.94
N ALA A 513 15.08 10.90 -11.16
CA ALA A 513 15.63 12.22 -11.49
C ALA A 513 15.01 13.34 -10.65
N THR A 514 13.78 13.12 -10.19
CA THR A 514 12.94 14.07 -9.45
C THR A 514 12.80 13.71 -7.98
N ALA A 515 13.48 12.65 -7.48
CA ALA A 515 13.35 12.17 -6.10
C ALA A 515 13.63 13.24 -5.04
N GLY A 516 14.51 14.20 -5.33
CA GLY A 516 14.95 15.25 -4.41
C GLY A 516 14.10 16.52 -4.45
N PHE A 517 13.09 16.60 -5.32
CA PHE A 517 12.16 17.72 -5.28
C PHE A 517 11.18 17.52 -4.15
N ASP A 518 11.21 18.42 -3.16
CA ASP A 518 10.23 18.43 -2.08
C ASP A 518 8.90 18.99 -2.60
N SER A 519 8.10 18.10 -3.19
CA SER A 519 6.75 18.40 -3.64
C SER A 519 5.78 17.41 -3.00
N PRO A 520 5.30 17.68 -1.77
CA PRO A 520 4.50 16.74 -0.99
C PRO A 520 3.16 16.32 -1.62
N ILE A 521 2.75 16.88 -2.75
CA ILE A 521 1.53 16.45 -3.45
C ILE A 521 1.87 15.33 -4.44
N SER A 522 2.95 15.48 -5.21
CA SER A 522 3.36 14.53 -6.24
C SER A 522 4.42 13.52 -5.77
N ASN A 523 5.24 13.90 -4.79
CA ASN A 523 6.32 13.12 -4.17
C ASN A 523 6.08 13.03 -2.64
N PHE A 524 6.86 12.21 -1.94
CA PHE A 524 6.92 12.19 -0.48
C PHE A 524 7.34 13.55 0.08
N SER A 525 6.83 13.91 1.26
CA SER A 525 7.31 15.08 1.99
C SER A 525 8.75 14.86 2.45
N LEU A 526 9.72 15.44 1.74
CA LEU A 526 11.13 15.23 2.03
C LEU A 526 11.53 15.96 3.31
N SER A 527 10.95 17.13 3.56
CA SER A 527 11.10 17.87 4.82
C SER A 527 10.68 17.02 6.02
N HIS A 528 9.53 16.33 5.92
CA HIS A 528 9.07 15.40 6.95
C HIS A 528 10.03 14.21 7.13
N LEU A 529 10.42 13.54 6.03
CA LEU A 529 11.36 12.41 6.09
C LEU A 529 12.71 12.82 6.71
N LYS A 530 13.27 13.96 6.32
CA LYS A 530 14.53 14.50 6.88
C LYS A 530 14.40 14.76 8.38
N HIS A 531 13.29 15.35 8.82
CA HIS A 531 13.05 15.63 10.24
C HIS A 531 13.04 14.35 11.09
N HIS A 532 12.38 13.28 10.60
CA HIS A 532 12.22 12.03 11.35
C HIS A 532 13.38 11.04 11.19
N LEU A 533 14.05 11.00 10.03
CA LEU A 533 15.20 10.12 9.80
C LEU A 533 16.52 10.72 10.31
N ARG A 534 16.65 12.06 10.37
CA ARG A 534 17.87 12.75 10.83
C ARG A 534 19.11 12.21 10.11
N GLU A 535 20.08 11.69 10.86
CA GLU A 535 21.33 11.09 10.35
C GLU A 535 21.12 9.86 9.44
N CYS A 536 19.92 9.24 9.49
CA CYS A 536 19.53 8.14 8.60
C CYS A 536 18.93 8.64 7.26
N PHE A 537 18.87 9.96 7.02
CA PHE A 537 18.59 10.53 5.70
C PHE A 537 19.90 10.90 5.01
N PHE A 538 20.25 10.16 3.96
CA PHE A 538 21.52 10.29 3.27
C PHE A 538 21.40 11.13 2.01
N GLU A 539 22.24 12.14 1.92
CA GLU A 539 22.45 12.92 0.72
C GLU A 539 23.82 12.67 0.13
N LEU A 540 23.91 12.71 -1.20
CA LEU A 540 25.20 12.71 -1.88
C LEU A 540 26.02 13.93 -1.41
N THR A 541 27.28 13.70 -1.04
CA THR A 541 28.20 14.77 -0.66
C THR A 541 28.44 15.71 -1.85
N PRO A 542 28.85 16.98 -1.62
CA PRO A 542 29.20 17.88 -2.71
C PRO A 542 30.28 17.31 -3.65
N ALA A 543 31.25 16.57 -3.10
CA ALA A 543 32.30 15.89 -3.86
C ALA A 543 31.73 14.78 -4.76
N GLU A 544 30.89 13.89 -4.22
CA GLU A 544 30.21 12.84 -4.99
C GLU A 544 29.32 13.43 -6.09
N ARG A 545 28.56 14.50 -5.77
CA ARG A 545 27.76 15.23 -6.76
C ARG A 545 28.61 15.81 -7.89
N ALA A 546 29.78 16.37 -7.57
CA ALA A 546 30.68 16.92 -8.57
C ALA A 546 31.22 15.84 -9.52
N VAL A 547 31.68 14.71 -8.97
CA VAL A 547 32.18 13.57 -9.75
C VAL A 547 31.09 13.01 -10.66
N LEU A 548 29.90 12.77 -10.14
CA LEU A 548 28.77 12.27 -10.93
C LEU A 548 28.34 13.29 -12.01
N ARG A 549 28.41 14.59 -11.72
CA ARG A 549 28.11 15.64 -12.70
C ARG A 549 29.13 15.66 -13.84
N GLU A 550 30.41 15.53 -13.53
CA GLU A 550 31.48 15.44 -14.53
C GLU A 550 31.30 14.20 -15.42
N GLU A 551 31.03 13.05 -14.82
CA GLU A 551 30.75 11.81 -15.53
C GLU A 551 29.55 11.95 -16.49
N PHE A 552 28.47 12.60 -16.03
CA PHE A 552 27.31 12.89 -16.88
C PHE A 552 27.67 13.78 -18.07
N LEU A 553 28.46 14.84 -17.86
CA LEU A 553 28.88 15.77 -18.91
C LEU A 553 29.79 15.09 -19.92
N LEU A 554 30.71 14.22 -19.49
CA LEU A 554 31.57 13.44 -20.37
C LEU A 554 30.76 12.50 -21.27
N LYS A 555 29.83 11.73 -20.67
CA LYS A 555 28.90 10.84 -21.39
C LYS A 555 27.99 11.60 -22.37
N ASN A 556 27.66 12.86 -22.06
CA ASN A 556 26.78 13.71 -22.86
C ASN A 556 27.51 14.89 -23.53
N SER A 557 28.81 14.75 -23.79
CA SER A 557 29.68 15.82 -24.31
C SER A 557 29.23 16.39 -25.67
N ARG A 558 28.40 15.65 -26.43
CA ARG A 558 27.77 16.15 -27.67
C ARG A 558 26.51 16.99 -27.44
N GLY A 559 25.87 16.86 -26.27
CA GLY A 559 24.63 17.57 -25.91
C GLY A 559 24.88 18.97 -25.34
N SER A 560 26.05 19.21 -24.74
CA SER A 560 26.47 20.50 -24.17
C SER A 560 26.71 21.60 -25.21
N GLN A 561 26.66 21.28 -26.51
CA GLN A 561 26.69 22.26 -27.60
C GLN A 561 25.31 22.83 -27.97
N ARG A 562 24.24 22.46 -27.26
CA ARG A 562 22.87 22.89 -27.56
C ARG A 562 22.40 23.95 -26.58
N GLU A 563 21.98 25.11 -27.10
CA GLU A 563 21.34 26.15 -26.30
C GLU A 563 19.84 25.87 -26.18
N ILE A 564 19.33 25.73 -24.95
CA ILE A 564 17.89 25.57 -24.68
C ILE A 564 17.33 26.94 -24.27
N ARG A 565 16.42 27.47 -25.08
CA ARG A 565 15.71 28.73 -24.80
C ARG A 565 14.26 28.46 -24.42
N PRO A 566 13.91 28.41 -23.11
CA PRO A 566 12.54 28.20 -22.69
C PRO A 566 11.68 29.43 -23.00
N VAL A 567 10.56 29.24 -23.70
CA VAL A 567 9.60 30.32 -24.02
C VAL A 567 8.22 29.91 -23.51
N SER A 568 7.58 30.79 -22.71
CA SER A 568 6.23 30.56 -22.20
C SER A 568 5.18 31.03 -23.20
N ILE A 569 4.25 30.14 -23.59
CA ILE A 569 3.14 30.47 -24.48
C ILE A 569 1.90 30.82 -23.66
N ARG A 570 1.57 32.11 -23.64
CA ARG A 570 0.37 32.64 -22.96
C ARG A 570 -0.87 32.56 -23.87
N CYS A 571 -2.03 32.43 -23.23
CA CYS A 571 -3.33 32.33 -23.89
C CYS A 571 -4.39 32.99 -23.00
N ASN A 572 -5.39 33.64 -23.60
CA ASN A 572 -6.51 34.20 -22.87
C ASN A 572 -7.30 33.13 -22.09
N VAL A 573 -7.90 33.53 -20.96
CA VAL A 573 -8.69 32.61 -20.13
C VAL A 573 -10.01 32.26 -20.81
N ASN A 574 -10.63 33.19 -21.52
CA ASN A 574 -11.91 32.97 -22.20
C ASN A 574 -11.71 32.25 -23.55
N LYS A 575 -12.45 31.16 -23.79
CA LYS A 575 -12.28 30.31 -25.00
C LYS A 575 -12.47 31.05 -26.33
N LYS A 576 -13.41 32.00 -26.42
CA LYS A 576 -13.63 32.79 -27.64
C LYS A 576 -12.44 33.70 -27.93
N HIS A 577 -11.94 34.38 -26.91
CA HIS A 577 -10.77 35.24 -27.03
C HIS A 577 -9.51 34.42 -27.33
N ALA A 578 -9.33 33.28 -26.69
CA ALA A 578 -8.23 32.35 -26.94
C ALA A 578 -8.19 31.89 -28.41
N LEU A 579 -9.34 31.47 -28.96
CA LEU A 579 -9.43 31.09 -30.38
C LEU A 579 -9.17 32.27 -31.31
N GLY A 580 -9.65 33.47 -30.97
CA GLY A 580 -9.37 34.70 -31.73
C GLY A 580 -7.90 35.11 -31.72
N GLU A 581 -7.11 34.71 -30.71
CA GLU A 581 -5.65 34.90 -30.71
C GLU A 581 -4.93 33.97 -31.70
N LEU A 582 -5.54 32.83 -32.07
CA LEU A 582 -4.96 31.85 -32.99
C LEU A 582 -5.46 32.07 -34.42
N PHE A 583 -6.77 32.28 -34.58
CA PHE A 583 -7.44 32.46 -35.86
C PHE A 583 -7.93 33.90 -35.98
N LYS A 584 -7.44 34.63 -36.99
CA LYS A 584 -7.88 36.00 -37.28
C LYS A 584 -9.28 36.05 -37.92
N ASP A 585 -9.73 34.95 -38.50
CA ASP A 585 -11.01 34.83 -39.17
C ASP A 585 -12.14 34.51 -38.17
N LYS A 586 -13.18 35.36 -38.15
CA LYS A 586 -14.32 35.23 -37.24
C LYS A 586 -15.16 33.98 -37.52
N GLU A 587 -15.29 33.56 -38.78
CA GLU A 587 -16.07 32.37 -39.13
C GLU A 587 -15.40 31.09 -38.62
N ILE A 588 -14.08 31.00 -38.77
CA ILE A 588 -13.29 29.88 -38.25
C ILE A 588 -13.40 29.81 -36.71
N VAL A 589 -13.31 30.96 -36.03
CA VAL A 589 -13.48 31.03 -34.57
C VAL A 589 -14.86 30.51 -34.15
N LEU A 590 -15.93 30.89 -34.86
CA LEU A 590 -17.29 30.43 -34.58
C LEU A 590 -17.46 28.93 -34.81
N GLN A 591 -16.87 28.38 -35.89
CA GLN A 591 -16.87 26.94 -36.16
C GLN A 591 -16.20 26.14 -35.03
N PHE A 592 -15.02 26.57 -34.58
CA PHE A 592 -14.34 25.91 -33.46
C PHE A 592 -15.09 26.08 -32.13
N LEU A 593 -15.73 27.24 -31.89
CA LEU A 593 -16.58 27.41 -30.71
C LEU A 593 -17.77 26.44 -30.70
N HIS A 594 -18.34 26.17 -31.87
CA HIS A 594 -19.41 25.17 -32.02
C HIS A 594 -18.88 23.74 -31.81
N GLN A 595 -17.74 23.39 -32.42
CA GLN A 595 -17.11 22.07 -32.22
C GLN A 595 -16.67 21.84 -30.77
N PHE A 596 -16.21 22.88 -30.08
CA PHE A 596 -15.75 22.83 -28.69
C PHE A 596 -16.82 23.24 -27.68
N HIS A 597 -18.11 23.19 -28.03
CA HIS A 597 -19.19 23.62 -27.13
C HIS A 597 -19.17 22.84 -25.80
N ALA A 598 -18.85 21.54 -25.85
CA ALA A 598 -18.78 20.65 -24.69
C ALA A 598 -17.49 20.80 -23.86
N LEU A 599 -16.46 21.47 -24.39
CA LEU A 599 -15.18 21.64 -23.71
C LEU A 599 -15.21 22.83 -22.75
N LYS A 600 -14.53 22.66 -21.61
CA LYS A 600 -14.24 23.73 -20.65
C LYS A 600 -13.16 24.66 -21.20
N ASP A 601 -13.14 25.90 -20.74
CA ASP A 601 -12.21 26.93 -21.22
C ASP A 601 -10.74 26.50 -21.13
N PHE A 602 -10.33 25.85 -20.03
CA PHE A 602 -8.94 25.40 -19.87
C PHE A 602 -8.55 24.29 -20.87
N GLU A 603 -9.50 23.52 -21.37
CA GLU A 603 -9.26 22.47 -22.37
C GLU A 603 -9.02 23.12 -23.73
N VAL A 604 -9.86 24.08 -24.11
CA VAL A 604 -9.67 24.88 -25.33
C VAL A 604 -8.34 25.63 -25.29
N GLN A 605 -7.97 26.21 -24.15
CA GLN A 605 -6.67 26.88 -23.97
C GLN A 605 -5.48 25.96 -24.25
N ARG A 606 -5.56 24.66 -23.92
CA ARG A 606 -4.48 23.70 -24.23
C ARG A 606 -4.31 23.56 -25.75
N TYR A 607 -5.41 23.37 -26.48
CA TYR A 607 -5.37 23.27 -27.94
C TYR A 607 -4.83 24.56 -28.57
N VAL A 608 -5.27 25.72 -28.09
CA VAL A 608 -4.78 27.02 -28.59
C VAL A 608 -3.29 27.20 -28.34
N LYS A 609 -2.76 26.80 -27.17
CA LYS A 609 -1.32 26.86 -26.88
C LYS A 609 -0.51 25.98 -27.83
N VAL A 610 -0.99 24.78 -28.15
CA VAL A 610 -0.38 23.90 -29.15
C VAL A 610 -0.42 24.55 -30.53
N GLY A 611 -1.57 25.11 -30.92
CA GLY A 611 -1.72 25.83 -32.18
C GLY A 611 -0.75 27.01 -32.30
N LYS A 612 -0.59 27.80 -31.24
CA LYS A 612 0.39 28.90 -31.19
C LYS A 612 1.84 28.41 -31.29
N ALA A 613 2.17 27.31 -30.62
CA ALA A 613 3.50 26.69 -30.70
C ALA A 613 3.81 26.22 -32.13
N TYR A 614 2.82 25.56 -32.75
CA TYR A 614 2.92 25.08 -34.11
C TYR A 614 2.99 26.24 -35.12
N LEU A 615 2.21 27.30 -34.91
CA LEU A 615 2.27 28.52 -35.72
C LEU A 615 3.67 29.15 -35.65
N HIS A 616 4.26 29.21 -34.46
CA HIS A 616 5.63 29.68 -34.30
C HIS A 616 6.63 28.80 -35.06
N PHE A 617 6.48 27.48 -34.98
CA PHE A 617 7.30 26.52 -35.73
C PHE A 617 7.24 26.73 -37.25
N ILE A 618 6.04 26.83 -37.83
CA ILE A 618 5.89 26.99 -39.29
C ILE A 618 6.34 28.37 -39.79
N GLN A 619 6.30 29.40 -38.94
CA GLN A 619 6.75 30.75 -39.29
C GLN A 619 8.27 30.89 -39.29
N HIS A 620 9.00 29.99 -38.63
CA HIS A 620 10.44 30.09 -38.42
C HIS A 620 11.18 28.97 -39.18
N ARG A 621 11.68 29.28 -40.38
CA ARG A 621 12.39 28.32 -41.27
C ARG A 621 13.68 27.74 -40.67
N ASN A 622 14.23 28.36 -39.63
CA ASN A 622 15.41 27.89 -38.90
C ASN A 622 15.09 26.79 -37.86
N ILE A 623 13.82 26.46 -37.66
CA ILE A 623 13.43 25.34 -36.79
C ILE A 623 13.19 24.11 -37.66
N HIS A 624 14.05 23.09 -37.53
CA HIS A 624 14.03 21.91 -38.41
C HIS A 624 13.13 20.77 -37.93
N SER A 625 12.69 20.80 -36.68
CA SER A 625 11.83 19.76 -36.11
C SER A 625 10.93 20.33 -35.02
N PHE A 626 9.74 19.73 -34.88
CA PHE A 626 8.78 20.07 -33.84
C PHE A 626 8.35 18.79 -33.13
N LEU A 627 8.55 18.77 -31.81
CA LEU A 627 8.09 17.70 -30.93
C LEU A 627 7.11 18.29 -29.93
N CYS A 628 5.86 17.82 -29.97
CA CYS A 628 4.82 18.21 -29.03
C CYS A 628 4.58 17.07 -28.03
N LEU A 629 4.89 17.33 -26.75
CA LEU A 629 4.64 16.38 -25.66
C LEU A 629 3.45 16.87 -24.85
N LEU A 630 2.36 16.10 -24.85
CA LEU A 630 1.12 16.41 -24.15
C LEU A 630 0.83 15.36 -23.08
N ASN A 631 0.37 15.79 -21.90
CA ASN A 631 -0.29 14.87 -20.99
C ASN A 631 -1.61 14.42 -21.64
N LYS A 632 -1.98 13.14 -21.44
CA LYS A 632 -3.16 12.47 -22.02
C LYS A 632 -4.32 13.45 -22.24
N PHE A 633 -4.82 13.55 -23.48
CA PHE A 633 -5.97 14.41 -23.81
C PHE A 633 -7.13 14.13 -22.84
N PRO A 634 -7.90 15.15 -22.42
CA PRO A 634 -9.15 14.91 -21.70
C PRO A 634 -9.96 13.90 -22.52
N ARG A 635 -10.32 12.77 -21.90
CA ARG A 635 -11.21 11.81 -22.55
C ARG A 635 -12.52 12.57 -22.77
N SER A 636 -12.89 12.75 -24.03
CA SER A 636 -14.25 13.13 -24.44
C SER A 636 -15.24 12.12 -23.90
#